data_AF-A0A0Q4FYR5-F1
#
_entry.id   AF-A0A0Q4FYR5-F1
#
_cell.length_a   1.000
_cell.length_b   1.000
_cell.length_c   1.000
_cell.angle_alpha   90.00
_cell.angle_beta   90.00
_cell.angle_gamma   90.00
#
_symmetry.space_group_name_H-M   'P 1'
#
loop_
_entity.id
_entity.type
_entity.pdbx_description
1 polymer ?
#
loop_
_entity_poly.entity_id
_entity_poly.type
_entity_poly.pdbx_seq_one_letter_code
_entity_poly.pdbx_strand_id
1 'polypeptide(L)'
;MPVTMSDTPTPPVDRSETRRLFLRRAAQLSVASVGMPLLAACDDKGSGAVAVPTPTPTPTPTPTAVASFSIAVLPDTQFYSRYATLEENLQFSRKYNSEPFAAQTRWIAENAARYSIPFVIHLGDVVDQVRKPDQWKVADAAMRQLEAARVPYSILAGNHDVLSDLDYRDATSQASGTDAQRNLSAEPYLSWFPTNRARAQSTFLARDPSGFHEAHVFEAQGVKFLVLSLSWRISDAGIAWARGILAANPTLPAILSNHQLLNIDKDGTSPLETEYGKMLWEKLIRDNDQIFMTLNGHHHGAARLTKTNNFGNPVEEMVVDYQMAYQGGNALMRLYEFDFTNKKIDVMSFSPWVVQKPKATLNQFDRAVLTTANERFSIAMDFSKRFARFAPTFAPAAAVAGATSILPRVRDTLLAGYTEPAAPVEVLPRDATDYPLIAETAAHWRVASGIVNGQVVRVGETLSDATGANPMVRGTLTGTAQEGDVVWTTDKHRLSSAPGSVRFLNTDKTVGRNSYFTTQKTAPVNAQAFSAGYTVEAFIKVDANWTVAKHRWGNILTRDGNRGKLPGFAGGDPEAPPVLFAISSLKEVQWEIVPASATTGAKSNWSGEIMLDTWYHVAIVNDPTTKETILYVDGAPVLRNTSGTVGIAALAADMPWVLGASWWDGDRDDGYFGSVGEVRLVTKPLVPAQWLTARRA
;
A
#
# COMPACT_ATOMS: atom_id res chain seq x y z
N MET A 1 19.29 -54.16 10.59
CA MET A 1 19.50 -53.29 11.76
C MET A 1 19.73 -51.88 11.25
N PRO A 2 18.69 -51.03 11.12
CA PRO A 2 18.87 -49.68 10.64
C PRO A 2 19.18 -48.74 11.81
N VAL A 3 20.15 -47.84 11.58
CA VAL A 3 20.46 -46.70 12.45
C VAL A 3 19.60 -45.53 11.99
N THR A 4 18.72 -45.07 12.87
CA THR A 4 17.89 -43.87 12.69
C THR A 4 18.72 -42.63 13.02
N MET A 5 18.97 -41.77 12.03
CA MET A 5 19.37 -40.38 12.28
C MET A 5 18.13 -39.48 12.20
N SER A 6 18.02 -38.59 13.18
CA SER A 6 16.93 -37.66 13.40
C SER A 6 17.03 -36.45 12.47
N ASP A 7 16.10 -36.30 11.53
CA ASP A 7 15.86 -35.04 10.84
C ASP A 7 14.98 -34.14 11.72
N THR A 8 15.58 -33.04 12.19
CA THR A 8 14.85 -31.93 12.80
C THR A 8 14.67 -30.88 11.71
N PRO A 9 13.45 -30.54 11.26
CA PRO A 9 13.27 -29.50 10.26
C PRO A 9 13.49 -28.12 10.90
N THR A 10 14.42 -27.35 10.34
CA THR A 10 14.62 -25.93 10.63
C THR A 10 13.35 -25.14 10.26
N PRO A 11 12.85 -24.25 11.13
CA PRO A 11 11.61 -23.51 10.87
C PRO A 11 11.78 -22.50 9.72
N PRO A 12 10.71 -22.22 8.96
CA PRO A 12 10.73 -21.27 7.86
C PRO A 12 11.02 -19.84 8.34
N VAL A 13 11.82 -19.12 7.56
CA VAL A 13 12.21 -17.72 7.81
C VAL A 13 10.97 -16.83 7.89
N ASP A 14 10.88 -16.13 9.01
CA ASP A 14 9.79 -15.23 9.41
C ASP A 14 9.67 -14.02 8.46
N ARG A 15 8.65 -14.05 7.60
CA ARG A 15 8.26 -13.00 6.65
C ARG A 15 7.62 -11.77 7.31
N SER A 16 7.42 -11.77 8.64
CA SER A 16 6.73 -10.70 9.37
C SER A 16 7.60 -9.47 9.67
N GLU A 17 8.92 -9.62 9.57
CA GLU A 17 9.82 -8.54 9.97
C GLU A 17 9.97 -7.46 8.87
N THR A 18 9.82 -7.82 7.58
CA THR A 18 10.07 -6.95 6.39
C THR A 18 9.07 -5.82 6.19
N ARG A 19 7.90 -5.91 6.84
CA ARG A 19 6.84 -4.89 6.75
C ARG A 19 7.01 -3.75 7.78
N ARG A 20 8.00 -3.85 8.69
CA ARG A 20 8.09 -3.16 10.00
C ARG A 20 8.09 -1.61 10.03
N LEU A 21 8.39 -0.88 8.96
CA LEU A 21 8.56 0.60 9.05
C LEU A 21 7.82 1.47 8.02
N PHE A 22 7.23 0.93 6.95
CA PHE A 22 6.66 1.76 5.87
C PHE A 22 5.52 2.68 6.35
N LEU A 23 4.68 2.23 7.29
CA LEU A 23 3.61 3.04 7.87
C LEU A 23 4.09 4.11 8.87
N ARG A 24 5.33 4.04 9.39
CA ARG A 24 5.86 5.12 10.25
C ARG A 24 5.97 6.45 9.51
N ARG A 25 6.05 6.45 8.17
CA ARG A 25 6.32 7.69 7.41
C ARG A 25 5.16 8.29 6.63
N ALA A 26 4.05 7.58 6.43
CA ALA A 26 2.81 8.25 6.05
C ALA A 26 2.34 9.24 7.15
N ALA A 27 2.66 8.94 8.43
CA ALA A 27 2.39 9.80 9.58
C ALA A 27 3.56 10.73 9.98
N GLN A 28 4.81 10.47 9.56
CA GLN A 28 5.99 11.33 9.85
C GLN A 28 6.31 12.35 8.73
N LEU A 29 5.42 12.56 7.76
CA LEU A 29 5.54 13.56 6.68
C LEU A 29 5.55 15.03 7.15
N SER A 30 5.69 15.31 8.46
CA SER A 30 5.40 16.62 9.07
C SER A 30 6.53 17.23 9.92
N VAL A 31 7.78 16.78 9.84
CA VAL A 31 8.89 17.47 10.54
C VAL A 31 9.65 18.37 9.58
N ALA A 32 9.13 19.59 9.38
CA ALA A 32 9.90 20.68 8.82
C ALA A 32 10.79 21.27 9.92
N SER A 33 12.11 21.18 9.73
CA SER A 33 13.12 21.87 10.52
C SER A 33 12.98 23.38 10.36
N VAL A 34 12.48 24.07 11.38
CA VAL A 34 12.44 25.54 11.45
C VAL A 34 13.84 26.04 11.83
N GLY A 35 14.58 26.54 10.83
CA GLY A 35 15.71 27.43 11.07
C GLY A 35 15.21 28.85 11.25
N MET A 36 15.36 29.41 12.45
CA MET A 36 15.09 30.83 12.70
C MET A 36 16.23 31.71 12.15
N PRO A 37 15.94 32.83 11.46
CA PRO A 37 16.92 33.90 11.31
C PRO A 37 16.83 34.83 12.53
N LEU A 38 17.96 35.04 13.21
CA LEU A 38 18.11 36.12 14.18
C LEU A 38 18.04 37.47 13.45
N LEU A 39 17.01 38.24 13.75
CA LEU A 39 16.94 39.68 13.46
C LEU A 39 17.83 40.42 14.48
N ALA A 40 18.91 41.03 14.00
CA ALA A 40 19.64 42.05 14.73
C ALA A 40 19.38 43.40 14.06
N ALA A 41 18.65 44.27 14.75
CA ALA A 41 18.51 45.68 14.42
C ALA A 41 19.67 46.45 15.06
N CYS A 42 20.29 47.36 14.31
CA CYS A 42 21.03 48.50 14.85
C CYS A 42 20.82 49.72 13.95
N ASP A 43 20.69 50.84 14.64
CA ASP A 43 20.27 52.17 14.23
C ASP A 43 21.27 52.95 13.34
N ASP A 44 20.70 53.63 12.35
CA ASP A 44 20.69 55.08 12.12
C ASP A 44 21.95 55.89 11.71
N LYS A 45 21.68 56.80 10.74
CA LYS A 45 22.39 58.04 10.31
C LYS A 45 23.44 58.00 9.19
N GLY A 46 23.18 58.79 8.14
CA GLY A 46 24.22 59.38 7.29
C GLY A 46 23.78 59.71 5.85
N SER A 47 23.58 60.99 5.55
CA SER A 47 23.27 61.54 4.23
C SER A 47 24.38 61.34 3.19
N GLY A 48 24.00 60.99 1.96
CA GLY A 48 24.87 61.11 0.78
C GLY A 48 24.26 60.45 -0.45
N ALA A 49 23.67 61.24 -1.35
CA ALA A 49 23.20 60.76 -2.64
C ALA A 49 24.41 60.43 -3.53
N VAL A 50 24.69 59.14 -3.70
CA VAL A 50 25.64 58.62 -4.68
C VAL A 50 24.84 57.88 -5.75
N ALA A 51 24.95 58.32 -7.00
CA ALA A 51 24.33 57.66 -8.14
C ALA A 51 24.93 56.26 -8.32
N VAL A 52 24.13 55.22 -8.07
CA VAL A 52 24.50 53.82 -8.30
C VAL A 52 24.46 53.56 -9.81
N PRO A 53 25.54 53.08 -10.44
CA PRO A 53 25.49 52.67 -11.84
C PRO A 53 24.53 51.48 -11.98
N THR A 54 23.58 51.59 -12.91
CA THR A 54 22.65 50.52 -13.25
C THR A 54 23.44 49.24 -13.55
N PRO A 55 23.21 48.13 -12.84
CA PRO A 55 23.89 46.88 -13.15
C PRO A 55 23.47 46.45 -14.57
N THR A 56 24.45 46.36 -15.47
CA THR A 56 24.27 45.70 -16.76
C THR A 56 23.69 44.31 -16.49
N PRO A 57 22.56 43.92 -17.11
CA PRO A 57 22.04 42.58 -16.93
C PRO A 57 23.13 41.59 -17.34
N THR A 58 23.61 40.80 -16.38
CA THR A 58 24.43 39.64 -16.69
C THR A 58 23.59 38.77 -17.61
N PRO A 59 24.05 38.43 -18.83
CA PRO A 59 23.28 37.56 -19.70
C PRO A 59 22.98 36.29 -18.90
N THR A 60 21.69 36.02 -18.67
CA THR A 60 21.27 34.75 -18.09
C THR A 60 21.88 33.67 -18.97
N PRO A 61 22.73 32.77 -18.43
CA PRO A 61 23.35 31.74 -19.24
C PRO A 61 22.25 31.01 -19.98
N THR A 62 22.29 31.07 -21.31
CA THR A 62 21.33 30.35 -22.15
C THR A 62 21.35 28.89 -21.70
N PRO A 63 20.22 28.32 -21.25
CA PRO A 63 20.18 26.93 -20.81
C PRO A 63 20.77 26.05 -21.92
N THR A 64 21.78 25.25 -21.57
CA THR A 64 22.37 24.32 -22.52
C THR A 64 21.28 23.33 -22.95
N ALA A 65 21.09 23.19 -24.26
CA ALA A 65 20.12 22.25 -24.80
C ALA A 65 20.40 20.83 -24.30
N VAL A 66 19.34 20.10 -23.95
CA VAL A 66 19.42 18.75 -23.39
C VAL A 66 19.01 17.72 -24.43
N ALA A 67 19.87 16.72 -24.68
CA ALA A 67 19.53 15.53 -25.43
C ALA A 67 19.04 14.46 -24.45
N SER A 68 17.71 14.35 -24.29
CA SER A 68 17.11 13.37 -23.39
C SER A 68 15.85 12.69 -23.94
N PHE A 69 15.51 11.57 -23.35
CA PHE A 69 14.22 10.89 -23.52
C PHE A 69 13.78 10.33 -22.15
N SER A 70 12.53 9.92 -22.00
CA SER A 70 12.04 9.34 -20.75
C SER A 70 11.40 7.97 -20.95
N ILE A 71 11.61 7.02 -20.06
CA ILE A 71 10.83 5.76 -20.03
C ILE A 71 9.76 5.89 -18.96
N ALA A 72 8.52 5.54 -19.31
CA ALA A 72 7.43 5.43 -18.35
C ALA A 72 7.37 4.03 -17.76
N VAL A 73 7.20 3.93 -16.44
CA VAL A 73 7.12 2.66 -15.72
C VAL A 73 5.82 2.62 -14.93
N LEU A 74 5.02 1.59 -15.17
CA LEU A 74 3.75 1.31 -14.50
C LEU A 74 3.94 0.18 -13.49
N PRO A 75 4.03 0.50 -12.18
CA PRO A 75 4.10 -0.51 -11.13
C PRO A 75 2.72 -1.05 -10.76
N ASP A 76 2.64 -2.37 -10.55
CA ASP A 76 1.62 -3.15 -9.84
C ASP A 76 0.22 -2.49 -9.82
N THR A 77 -0.58 -2.79 -10.85
CA THR A 77 -1.87 -2.13 -11.12
C THR A 77 -3.07 -2.92 -10.63
N GLN A 78 -2.84 -4.04 -9.94
CA GLN A 78 -3.83 -5.05 -9.59
C GLN A 78 -5.03 -4.49 -8.80
N PHE A 79 -4.79 -3.58 -7.87
CA PHE A 79 -5.88 -2.95 -7.11
C PHE A 79 -6.70 -1.97 -7.95
N TYR A 80 -6.09 -1.32 -8.94
CA TYR A 80 -6.84 -0.50 -9.88
C TYR A 80 -7.80 -1.35 -10.70
N SER A 81 -7.34 -2.51 -11.17
CA SER A 81 -8.15 -3.48 -11.92
C SER A 81 -9.28 -4.05 -11.06
N ARG A 82 -9.04 -4.34 -9.78
CA ARG A 82 -10.05 -4.88 -8.87
C ARG A 82 -11.14 -3.90 -8.51
N TYR A 83 -10.78 -2.76 -7.91
CA TYR A 83 -11.77 -1.87 -7.30
C TYR A 83 -12.52 -0.98 -8.30
N ALA A 84 -12.15 -1.05 -9.59
CA ALA A 84 -12.90 -0.50 -10.71
C ALA A 84 -14.04 -1.43 -11.21
N THR A 85 -14.19 -2.64 -10.66
CA THR A 85 -15.22 -3.58 -11.10
C THR A 85 -16.59 -3.30 -10.47
N LEU A 86 -17.65 -3.78 -11.12
CA LEU A 86 -19.02 -3.73 -10.59
C LEU A 86 -19.17 -4.53 -9.28
N GLU A 87 -18.49 -5.68 -9.19
CA GLU A 87 -18.49 -6.52 -7.98
C GLU A 87 -17.95 -5.76 -6.77
N GLU A 88 -16.95 -4.90 -6.98
CA GLU A 88 -16.37 -4.03 -5.97
C GLU A 88 -17.06 -2.65 -5.90
N ASN A 89 -18.25 -2.49 -6.50
CA ASN A 89 -19.06 -1.28 -6.46
C ASN A 89 -18.38 -0.03 -7.07
N LEU A 90 -17.56 -0.22 -8.11
CA LEU A 90 -16.97 0.87 -8.91
C LEU A 90 -16.31 1.94 -8.02
N GLN A 91 -15.52 1.54 -7.02
CA GLN A 91 -15.16 2.42 -5.91
C GLN A 91 -14.52 3.73 -6.37
N PHE A 92 -13.67 3.66 -7.40
CA PHE A 92 -12.99 4.84 -7.91
C PHE A 92 -13.91 5.73 -8.73
N SER A 93 -14.52 5.24 -9.82
CA SER A 93 -15.41 6.06 -10.66
C SER A 93 -16.61 6.59 -9.89
N ARG A 94 -17.19 5.84 -8.97
CA ARG A 94 -18.28 6.33 -8.13
C ARG A 94 -17.84 7.49 -7.21
N LYS A 95 -16.63 7.44 -6.65
CA LYS A 95 -16.13 8.44 -5.69
C LYS A 95 -15.42 9.62 -6.35
N TYR A 96 -14.72 9.38 -7.45
CA TYR A 96 -13.80 10.33 -8.08
C TYR A 96 -14.15 10.61 -9.55
N ASN A 97 -15.20 9.99 -10.10
CA ASN A 97 -15.62 10.10 -11.50
C ASN A 97 -14.48 9.79 -12.50
N SER A 98 -13.53 8.96 -12.09
CA SER A 98 -12.32 8.60 -12.83
C SER A 98 -11.70 7.33 -12.25
N GLU A 99 -10.88 6.65 -13.05
CA GLU A 99 -10.26 5.37 -12.71
C GLU A 99 -8.73 5.49 -12.78
N PRO A 100 -7.98 5.00 -11.78
CA PRO A 100 -6.53 5.21 -11.67
C PRO A 100 -5.73 4.57 -12.80
N PHE A 101 -5.99 3.32 -13.18
CA PHE A 101 -5.24 2.65 -14.27
C PHE A 101 -5.43 3.38 -15.60
N ALA A 102 -6.67 3.72 -15.93
CA ALA A 102 -6.99 4.50 -17.12
C ALA A 102 -6.34 5.90 -17.10
N ALA A 103 -6.21 6.53 -15.94
CA ALA A 103 -5.55 7.83 -15.82
C ALA A 103 -4.04 7.76 -16.12
N GLN A 104 -3.35 6.69 -15.71
CA GLN A 104 -1.94 6.47 -16.06
C GLN A 104 -1.76 6.32 -17.57
N THR A 105 -2.49 5.38 -18.18
CA THR A 105 -2.37 5.07 -19.60
C THR A 105 -2.79 6.24 -20.48
N ARG A 106 -3.85 6.97 -20.09
CA ARG A 106 -4.29 8.18 -20.80
C ARG A 106 -3.23 9.27 -20.76
N TRP A 107 -2.68 9.54 -19.59
CA TRP A 107 -1.65 10.57 -19.45
C TRP A 107 -0.44 10.25 -20.33
N ILE A 108 0.00 8.98 -20.35
CA ILE A 108 1.10 8.55 -21.22
C ILE A 108 0.72 8.73 -22.69
N ALA A 109 -0.44 8.25 -23.11
CA ALA A 109 -0.93 8.36 -24.49
C ALA A 109 -0.98 9.82 -24.98
N GLU A 110 -1.42 10.75 -24.13
CA GLU A 110 -1.52 12.17 -24.45
C GLU A 110 -0.18 12.91 -24.45
N ASN A 111 0.81 12.40 -23.70
CA ASN A 111 2.05 13.13 -23.44
C ASN A 111 3.32 12.47 -23.98
N ALA A 112 3.24 11.26 -24.54
CA ALA A 112 4.41 10.53 -25.02
C ALA A 112 5.26 11.33 -26.02
N ALA A 113 4.63 12.00 -26.98
CA ALA A 113 5.34 12.86 -27.92
C ALA A 113 5.96 14.09 -27.26
N ARG A 114 5.25 14.72 -26.30
CA ARG A 114 5.68 15.95 -25.61
C ARG A 114 6.87 15.74 -24.68
N TYR A 115 6.94 14.57 -24.07
CA TYR A 115 7.97 14.19 -23.09
C TYR A 115 8.91 13.10 -23.60
N SER A 116 8.95 12.89 -24.93
CA SER A 116 9.86 11.95 -25.58
C SER A 116 9.84 10.58 -24.89
N ILE A 117 8.66 9.97 -24.77
CA ILE A 117 8.46 8.64 -24.18
C ILE A 117 8.42 7.60 -25.30
N PRO A 118 9.54 6.96 -25.66
CA PRO A 118 9.57 6.00 -26.76
C PRO A 118 9.02 4.63 -26.36
N PHE A 119 8.87 4.37 -25.05
CA PHE A 119 8.51 3.05 -24.54
C PHE A 119 7.97 3.11 -23.11
N VAL A 120 7.06 2.19 -22.79
CA VAL A 120 6.45 2.00 -21.46
C VAL A 120 6.77 0.60 -20.94
N ILE A 121 7.11 0.46 -19.66
CA ILE A 121 7.37 -0.83 -19.01
C ILE A 121 6.32 -1.05 -17.92
N HIS A 122 5.49 -2.08 -18.04
CA HIS A 122 4.59 -2.52 -16.97
C HIS A 122 5.23 -3.64 -16.15
N LEU A 123 5.28 -3.50 -14.82
CA LEU A 123 6.06 -4.37 -13.92
C LEU A 123 5.33 -5.64 -13.44
N GLY A 124 4.12 -5.87 -13.95
CA GLY A 124 3.32 -7.05 -13.62
C GLY A 124 2.24 -6.75 -12.60
N ASP A 125 1.60 -7.81 -12.10
CA ASP A 125 0.41 -7.76 -11.28
C ASP A 125 -0.64 -6.82 -11.89
N VAL A 126 -1.13 -7.25 -13.05
CA VAL A 126 -2.12 -6.54 -13.84
C VAL A 126 -3.50 -6.64 -13.19
N VAL A 127 -3.83 -7.79 -12.60
CA VAL A 127 -5.07 -8.04 -11.86
C VAL A 127 -4.79 -8.55 -10.45
N ASP A 128 -5.72 -8.39 -9.51
CA ASP A 128 -5.55 -8.84 -8.11
C ASP A 128 -5.95 -10.31 -7.97
N GLN A 129 -6.87 -10.77 -8.81
CA GLN A 129 -7.43 -12.10 -8.74
C GLN A 129 -7.47 -12.71 -10.13
N VAL A 130 -6.51 -13.58 -10.43
CA VAL A 130 -6.33 -14.22 -11.75
C VAL A 130 -7.63 -14.80 -12.34
N ARG A 131 -8.54 -15.33 -11.51
CA ARG A 131 -9.80 -15.97 -11.93
C ARG A 131 -10.99 -15.00 -12.07
N LYS A 132 -10.79 -13.68 -11.89
CA LYS A 132 -11.86 -12.67 -12.03
C LYS A 132 -11.79 -11.99 -13.40
N PRO A 133 -12.63 -12.38 -14.37
CA PRO A 133 -12.56 -11.84 -15.74
C PRO A 133 -12.82 -10.33 -15.82
N ASP A 134 -13.61 -9.76 -14.91
CA ASP A 134 -13.92 -8.33 -14.94
C ASP A 134 -12.72 -7.45 -14.58
N GLN A 135 -11.78 -7.94 -13.77
CA GLN A 135 -10.53 -7.23 -13.50
C GLN A 135 -9.67 -7.15 -14.77
N TRP A 136 -9.59 -8.26 -15.52
CA TRP A 136 -8.89 -8.28 -16.80
C TRP A 136 -9.51 -7.35 -17.84
N LYS A 137 -10.85 -7.21 -17.86
CA LYS A 137 -11.54 -6.24 -18.74
C LYS A 137 -11.14 -4.80 -18.41
N VAL A 138 -11.02 -4.45 -17.13
CA VAL A 138 -10.54 -3.12 -16.70
C VAL A 138 -9.12 -2.88 -17.20
N ALA A 139 -8.21 -3.84 -16.95
CA ALA A 139 -6.83 -3.75 -17.40
C ALA A 139 -6.70 -3.65 -18.93
N ASP A 140 -7.44 -4.50 -19.67
CA ASP A 140 -7.47 -4.48 -21.13
C ASP A 140 -7.89 -3.11 -21.67
N ALA A 141 -8.96 -2.54 -21.10
CA ALA A 141 -9.46 -1.23 -21.50
C ALA A 141 -8.46 -0.09 -21.21
N ALA A 142 -7.71 -0.15 -20.10
CA ALA A 142 -6.66 0.80 -19.80
C ALA A 142 -5.51 0.70 -20.81
N MET A 143 -4.96 -0.51 -21.01
CA MET A 143 -3.81 -0.74 -21.91
C MET A 143 -4.12 -0.44 -23.38
N ARG A 144 -5.37 -0.65 -23.83
CA ARG A 144 -5.82 -0.26 -25.19
C ARG A 144 -5.68 1.23 -25.49
N GLN A 145 -5.60 2.10 -24.49
CA GLN A 145 -5.36 3.52 -24.71
C GLN A 145 -3.95 3.79 -25.25
N LEU A 146 -2.95 3.05 -24.76
CA LEU A 146 -1.59 3.11 -25.30
C LEU A 146 -1.56 2.59 -26.74
N GLU A 147 -2.27 1.49 -27.01
CA GLU A 147 -2.37 0.90 -28.35
C GLU A 147 -3.03 1.85 -29.35
N ALA A 148 -4.13 2.48 -28.95
CA ALA A 148 -4.83 3.46 -29.78
C ALA A 148 -3.93 4.67 -30.11
N ALA A 149 -3.11 5.11 -29.14
CA ALA A 149 -2.13 6.17 -29.32
C ALA A 149 -0.82 5.71 -29.99
N ARG A 150 -0.69 4.40 -30.27
CA ARG A 150 0.54 3.77 -30.80
C ARG A 150 1.78 4.03 -29.95
N VAL A 151 1.59 4.12 -28.63
CA VAL A 151 2.69 4.16 -27.67
C VAL A 151 3.09 2.72 -27.33
N PRO A 152 4.29 2.27 -27.71
CA PRO A 152 4.69 0.89 -27.50
C PRO A 152 4.98 0.62 -26.03
N TYR A 153 4.67 -0.60 -25.58
CA TYR A 153 4.89 -1.03 -24.22
C TYR A 153 5.33 -2.49 -24.15
N SER A 154 5.94 -2.86 -23.03
CA SER A 154 6.01 -4.26 -22.58
C SER A 154 5.12 -4.47 -21.35
N ILE A 155 4.60 -5.68 -21.21
CA ILE A 155 3.81 -6.10 -20.05
C ILE A 155 4.15 -7.55 -19.72
N LEU A 156 4.61 -7.77 -18.49
CA LEU A 156 4.90 -9.10 -17.96
C LEU A 156 3.82 -9.52 -16.96
N ALA A 157 3.68 -10.83 -16.72
CA ALA A 157 2.81 -11.38 -15.69
C ALA A 157 3.50 -11.31 -14.33
N GLY A 158 2.81 -10.79 -13.32
CA GLY A 158 3.20 -10.90 -11.92
C GLY A 158 2.70 -12.19 -11.26
N ASN A 159 2.82 -12.29 -9.94
CA ASN A 159 2.35 -13.48 -9.21
C ASN A 159 0.82 -13.56 -9.16
N HIS A 160 0.11 -12.43 -9.23
CA HIS A 160 -1.36 -12.40 -9.27
C HIS A 160 -1.95 -12.66 -10.67
N ASP A 161 -1.11 -12.67 -11.71
CA ASP A 161 -1.53 -12.83 -13.11
C ASP A 161 -1.48 -14.30 -13.58
N VAL A 162 -1.02 -15.20 -12.71
CA VAL A 162 -0.79 -16.61 -13.02
C VAL A 162 -1.57 -17.54 -12.10
N LEU A 163 -1.91 -18.74 -12.59
CA LEU A 163 -2.70 -19.70 -11.81
C LEU A 163 -1.94 -20.38 -10.66
N SER A 164 -0.60 -20.35 -10.71
CA SER A 164 0.29 -20.90 -9.69
C SER A 164 1.37 -19.88 -9.36
N ASP A 165 1.34 -19.34 -8.15
CA ASP A 165 2.13 -18.21 -7.66
C ASP A 165 3.30 -18.65 -6.75
N LEU A 166 3.77 -19.90 -6.90
CA LEU A 166 4.82 -20.46 -6.05
C LEU A 166 6.12 -19.63 -6.06
N ASP A 167 6.50 -19.13 -4.89
CA ASP A 167 7.76 -18.44 -4.65
C ASP A 167 8.99 -19.30 -4.97
N TYR A 168 10.09 -18.63 -5.29
CA TYR A 168 11.42 -19.24 -5.30
C TYR A 168 12.01 -19.22 -3.89
N ARG A 169 12.48 -20.37 -3.42
CA ARG A 169 13.19 -20.49 -2.13
C ARG A 169 14.67 -20.81 -2.33
N ASP A 170 14.94 -21.70 -3.28
CA ASP A 170 16.27 -22.20 -3.60
C ASP A 170 16.26 -22.80 -5.02
N ALA A 171 17.39 -23.35 -5.45
CA ALA A 171 17.55 -23.91 -6.79
C ALA A 171 16.53 -25.02 -7.12
N THR A 172 16.04 -25.79 -6.15
CA THR A 172 15.02 -26.83 -6.38
C THR A 172 13.69 -26.25 -6.81
N SER A 173 13.44 -24.97 -6.49
CA SER A 173 12.23 -24.26 -6.90
C SER A 173 12.14 -24.11 -8.43
N GLN A 174 13.22 -24.27 -9.20
CA GLN A 174 13.16 -24.27 -10.68
C GLN A 174 12.41 -25.47 -11.27
N ALA A 175 12.16 -26.53 -10.50
CA ALA A 175 11.41 -27.69 -10.95
C ALA A 175 9.88 -27.49 -10.94
N SER A 176 9.36 -26.38 -10.41
CA SER A 176 7.92 -26.14 -10.28
C SER A 176 7.55 -24.66 -10.29
N GLY A 177 6.34 -24.34 -10.74
CA GLY A 177 5.81 -22.98 -10.68
C GLY A 177 6.46 -21.99 -11.65
N THR A 178 7.29 -22.46 -12.59
CA THR A 178 7.85 -21.64 -13.68
C THR A 178 7.00 -21.74 -14.95
N ASP A 179 7.28 -20.90 -15.94
CA ASP A 179 6.69 -20.97 -17.29
C ASP A 179 6.74 -22.39 -17.89
N ALA A 180 7.79 -23.17 -17.63
CA ALA A 180 7.96 -24.52 -18.16
C ALA A 180 6.99 -25.57 -17.58
N GLN A 181 6.35 -25.31 -16.43
CA GLN A 181 5.39 -26.23 -15.80
C GLN A 181 3.94 -25.76 -15.87
N ARG A 182 3.67 -24.59 -16.47
CA ARG A 182 2.32 -24.03 -16.55
C ARG A 182 1.49 -24.71 -17.63
N ASN A 183 0.21 -24.91 -17.36
CA ASN A 183 -0.76 -25.20 -18.42
C ASN A 183 -1.07 -23.90 -19.18
N LEU A 184 -0.29 -23.62 -20.22
CA LEU A 184 -0.36 -22.36 -20.99
C LEU A 184 -1.78 -22.06 -21.50
N SER A 185 -2.54 -23.08 -21.90
CA SER A 185 -3.91 -22.89 -22.40
C SER A 185 -4.93 -22.44 -21.34
N ALA A 186 -4.61 -22.64 -20.06
CA ALA A 186 -5.46 -22.27 -18.95
C ALA A 186 -5.11 -20.90 -18.34
N GLU A 187 -3.93 -20.35 -18.66
CA GLU A 187 -3.42 -19.12 -18.05
C GLU A 187 -4.17 -17.88 -18.61
N PRO A 188 -4.95 -17.14 -17.79
CA PRO A 188 -5.73 -16.00 -18.27
C PRO A 188 -4.85 -14.88 -18.85
N TYR A 189 -3.68 -14.62 -18.28
CA TYR A 189 -2.72 -13.64 -18.80
C TYR A 189 -2.43 -13.87 -20.30
N LEU A 190 -2.21 -15.12 -20.73
CA LEU A 190 -1.93 -15.46 -22.13
C LEU A 190 -3.15 -15.28 -23.06
N SER A 191 -4.37 -15.25 -22.50
CA SER A 191 -5.59 -14.94 -23.26
C SER A 191 -5.82 -13.44 -23.43
N TRP A 192 -5.48 -12.64 -22.41
CA TRP A 192 -5.67 -11.17 -22.42
C TRP A 192 -4.49 -10.41 -23.02
N PHE A 193 -3.26 -10.91 -22.85
CA PHE A 193 -2.03 -10.38 -23.43
C PHE A 193 -1.32 -11.41 -24.32
N PRO A 194 -1.99 -11.93 -25.36
CA PRO A 194 -1.45 -12.95 -26.25
C PRO A 194 -0.29 -12.43 -27.11
N THR A 195 0.51 -13.35 -27.67
CA THR A 195 1.67 -13.02 -28.51
C THR A 195 1.34 -12.15 -29.72
N ASN A 196 0.15 -12.27 -30.32
CA ASN A 196 -0.26 -11.40 -31.44
C ASN A 196 -0.48 -9.93 -31.00
N ARG A 197 -0.92 -9.70 -29.75
CA ARG A 197 -1.03 -8.35 -29.17
C ARG A 197 0.34 -7.72 -28.95
N ALA A 198 1.29 -8.48 -28.41
CA ALA A 198 2.68 -8.03 -28.28
C ALA A 198 3.31 -7.75 -29.66
N ARG A 199 3.10 -8.64 -30.65
CA ARG A 199 3.57 -8.46 -32.04
C ARG A 199 3.03 -7.23 -32.75
N ALA A 200 1.92 -6.65 -32.29
CA ALA A 200 1.36 -5.43 -32.86
C ALA A 200 2.14 -4.17 -32.44
N GLN A 201 2.99 -4.26 -31.40
CA GLN A 201 3.84 -3.15 -30.98
C GLN A 201 4.97 -2.92 -31.99
N SER A 202 5.21 -1.67 -32.36
CA SER A 202 6.26 -1.31 -33.34
C SER A 202 7.69 -1.67 -32.91
N THR A 203 7.89 -1.87 -31.61
CA THR A 203 9.18 -2.20 -31.00
C THR A 203 9.35 -3.71 -30.74
N PHE A 204 8.34 -4.54 -31.05
CA PHE A 204 8.38 -5.97 -30.77
C PHE A 204 9.59 -6.63 -31.47
N LEU A 205 10.42 -7.31 -30.69
CA LEU A 205 11.53 -8.12 -31.22
C LEU A 205 11.17 -9.60 -31.19
N ALA A 206 10.82 -10.12 -30.02
CA ALA A 206 10.53 -11.54 -29.84
C ALA A 206 9.68 -11.78 -28.59
N ARG A 207 9.03 -12.93 -28.56
CA ARG A 207 8.42 -13.49 -27.36
C ARG A 207 8.72 -14.99 -27.34
N ASP A 208 9.00 -15.51 -26.16
CA ASP A 208 9.43 -16.89 -25.99
C ASP A 208 8.29 -17.88 -26.32
N PRO A 209 8.60 -19.19 -26.49
CA PRO A 209 7.59 -20.19 -26.82
C PRO A 209 6.47 -20.35 -25.78
N SER A 210 6.71 -20.03 -24.49
CA SER A 210 5.67 -20.08 -23.47
C SER A 210 4.66 -18.92 -23.59
N GLY A 211 5.08 -17.81 -24.19
CA GLY A 211 4.30 -16.59 -24.31
C GLY A 211 4.44 -15.61 -23.14
N PHE A 212 5.20 -15.96 -22.10
CA PHE A 212 5.34 -15.18 -20.88
C PHE A 212 6.51 -14.17 -20.91
N HIS A 213 7.52 -14.37 -21.75
CA HIS A 213 8.71 -13.53 -21.77
C HIS A 213 8.83 -12.82 -23.11
N GLU A 214 9.10 -11.51 -23.10
CA GLU A 214 9.21 -10.73 -24.32
C GLU A 214 10.42 -9.80 -24.36
N ALA A 215 10.80 -9.47 -25.58
CA ALA A 215 11.88 -8.58 -25.90
C ALA A 215 11.39 -7.50 -26.85
N HIS A 216 11.78 -6.26 -26.59
CA HIS A 216 11.49 -5.11 -27.43
C HIS A 216 12.75 -4.32 -27.71
N VAL A 217 12.84 -3.72 -28.90
CA VAL A 217 13.87 -2.75 -29.24
C VAL A 217 13.21 -1.43 -29.58
N PHE A 218 13.48 -0.40 -28.79
CA PHE A 218 13.05 0.96 -29.08
C PHE A 218 14.26 1.83 -29.44
N GLU A 219 13.99 2.93 -30.14
CA GLU A 219 15.01 3.91 -30.51
C GLU A 219 14.66 5.27 -29.91
N ALA A 220 15.65 5.95 -29.36
CA ALA A 220 15.52 7.30 -28.85
C ALA A 220 16.83 8.05 -29.02
N GLN A 221 16.76 9.32 -29.45
CA GLN A 221 17.94 10.14 -29.72
C GLN A 221 18.99 9.41 -30.59
N GLY A 222 18.56 8.67 -31.62
CA GLY A 222 19.45 7.95 -32.55
C GLY A 222 20.16 6.72 -31.97
N VAL A 223 19.85 6.29 -30.74
CA VAL A 223 20.38 5.06 -30.13
C VAL A 223 19.28 4.07 -29.83
N LYS A 224 19.58 2.77 -30.01
CA LYS A 224 18.65 1.67 -29.75
C LYS A 224 18.91 1.05 -28.39
N PHE A 225 17.83 0.69 -27.70
CA PHE A 225 17.86 -0.01 -26.42
C PHE A 225 17.04 -1.29 -26.50
N LEU A 226 17.52 -2.33 -25.84
CA LEU A 226 16.80 -3.58 -25.65
C LEU A 226 16.06 -3.52 -24.31
N VAL A 227 14.78 -3.93 -24.29
CA VAL A 227 14.04 -4.23 -23.08
C VAL A 227 13.74 -5.71 -23.05
N LEU A 228 14.16 -6.39 -21.98
CA LEU A 228 13.79 -7.78 -21.69
C LEU A 228 12.76 -7.75 -20.56
N SER A 229 11.55 -8.22 -20.82
CA SER A 229 10.47 -8.32 -19.84
C SER A 229 10.22 -9.79 -19.51
N LEU A 230 10.63 -10.19 -18.31
CA LEU A 230 10.57 -11.57 -17.85
C LEU A 230 9.48 -11.71 -16.80
N SER A 231 8.40 -12.44 -17.11
CA SER A 231 7.32 -12.71 -16.15
C SER A 231 7.76 -13.47 -14.89
N TRP A 232 6.83 -13.54 -13.94
CA TRP A 232 6.94 -14.28 -12.68
C TRP A 232 7.49 -15.70 -12.89
N ARG A 233 8.56 -15.99 -12.15
CA ARG A 233 9.23 -17.31 -12.07
C ARG A 233 9.64 -17.83 -13.44
N ILE A 234 10.67 -17.21 -14.01
CA ILE A 234 11.30 -17.71 -15.24
C ILE A 234 12.01 -19.05 -14.99
N SER A 235 11.88 -19.95 -15.96
CA SER A 235 12.51 -21.25 -16.05
C SER A 235 13.94 -21.15 -16.58
N ASP A 236 14.75 -22.20 -16.41
CA ASP A 236 16.08 -22.26 -17.02
C ASP A 236 16.03 -22.16 -18.56
N ALA A 237 14.96 -22.65 -19.20
CA ALA A 237 14.75 -22.51 -20.64
C ALA A 237 14.43 -21.04 -21.02
N GLY A 238 13.62 -20.35 -20.22
CA GLY A 238 13.36 -18.93 -20.38
C GLY A 238 14.63 -18.08 -20.19
N ILE A 239 15.48 -18.42 -19.23
CA ILE A 239 16.79 -17.77 -19.03
C ILE A 239 17.68 -18.00 -20.26
N ALA A 240 17.75 -19.23 -20.76
CA ALA A 240 18.52 -19.54 -21.97
C ALA A 240 18.02 -18.76 -23.18
N TRP A 241 16.70 -18.61 -23.34
CA TRP A 241 16.10 -17.76 -24.36
C TRP A 241 16.51 -16.30 -24.22
N ALA A 242 16.44 -15.73 -23.00
CA ALA A 242 16.84 -14.34 -22.75
C ALA A 242 18.33 -14.09 -23.08
N ARG A 243 19.20 -15.04 -22.73
CA ARG A 243 20.62 -15.01 -23.12
C ARG A 243 20.79 -15.07 -24.64
N GLY A 244 19.98 -15.87 -25.34
CA GLY A 244 19.94 -15.92 -26.80
C GLY A 244 19.57 -14.57 -27.44
N ILE A 245 18.60 -13.85 -26.86
CA ILE A 245 18.24 -12.51 -27.32
C ILE A 245 19.40 -11.52 -27.17
N LEU A 246 20.07 -11.51 -26.01
CA LEU A 246 21.24 -10.65 -25.77
C LEU A 246 22.36 -10.96 -26.76
N ALA A 247 22.70 -12.25 -26.93
CA ALA A 247 23.74 -12.70 -27.86
C ALA A 247 23.43 -12.34 -29.32
N ALA A 248 22.16 -12.38 -29.73
CA ALA A 248 21.73 -11.99 -31.08
C ALA A 248 21.72 -10.47 -31.30
N ASN A 249 21.79 -9.68 -30.23
CA ASN A 249 21.77 -8.21 -30.26
C ASN A 249 22.95 -7.62 -29.49
N PRO A 250 24.21 -7.99 -29.81
CA PRO A 250 25.35 -7.83 -28.92
C PRO A 250 25.75 -6.37 -28.63
N THR A 251 25.26 -5.42 -29.43
CA THR A 251 25.59 -3.99 -29.33
C THR A 251 24.54 -3.17 -28.60
N LEU A 252 23.40 -3.76 -28.19
CA LEU A 252 22.32 -3.01 -27.57
C LEU A 252 22.48 -2.95 -26.04
N PRO A 253 22.46 -1.75 -25.42
CA PRO A 253 22.28 -1.63 -23.97
C PRO A 253 20.91 -2.16 -23.58
N ALA A 254 20.85 -2.96 -22.51
CA ALA A 254 19.67 -3.70 -22.10
C ALA A 254 19.13 -3.24 -20.74
N ILE A 255 17.82 -3.02 -20.69
CA ILE A 255 17.03 -2.86 -19.47
C ILE A 255 16.30 -4.17 -19.22
N LEU A 256 16.47 -4.74 -18.03
CA LEU A 256 15.78 -5.97 -17.63
C LEU A 256 14.61 -5.63 -16.70
N SER A 257 13.40 -5.91 -17.12
CA SER A 257 12.22 -5.89 -16.26
C SER A 257 11.86 -7.30 -15.83
N ASN A 258 11.63 -7.50 -14.54
CA ASN A 258 11.09 -8.73 -13.97
C ASN A 258 10.15 -8.40 -12.83
N HIS A 259 9.15 -9.23 -12.53
CA HIS A 259 8.22 -8.93 -11.43
C HIS A 259 8.89 -8.88 -10.05
N GLN A 260 9.82 -9.80 -9.76
CA GLN A 260 10.48 -9.95 -8.45
C GLN A 260 11.99 -10.02 -8.63
N LEU A 261 12.74 -9.02 -8.15
CA LEU A 261 14.20 -9.06 -8.21
C LEU A 261 14.81 -8.49 -6.94
N LEU A 262 14.63 -7.18 -6.71
CA LEU A 262 15.03 -6.49 -5.51
C LEU A 262 13.82 -6.33 -4.58
N ASN A 263 14.00 -6.56 -3.29
CA ASN A 263 13.00 -6.30 -2.24
C ASN A 263 13.42 -5.05 -1.45
N ILE A 264 12.56 -4.66 -0.51
CA ILE A 264 12.76 -3.56 0.42
C ILE A 264 12.91 -4.19 1.80
N ASP A 265 13.88 -3.71 2.57
CA ASP A 265 14.15 -4.20 3.91
C ASP A 265 13.08 -3.73 4.91
N LYS A 266 13.17 -4.23 6.13
CA LYS A 266 12.28 -3.99 7.27
C LYS A 266 12.07 -2.52 7.59
N ASP A 267 13.06 -1.69 7.24
CA ASP A 267 13.03 -0.24 7.43
C ASP A 267 12.14 0.50 6.39
N GLY A 268 11.63 -0.21 5.38
CA GLY A 268 10.80 0.33 4.31
C GLY A 268 11.55 1.21 3.30
N THR A 269 12.88 1.29 3.36
CA THR A 269 13.68 2.19 2.50
C THR A 269 14.97 1.58 1.98
N SER A 270 15.58 0.65 2.72
CA SER A 270 16.82 0.00 2.32
C SER A 270 16.54 -1.12 1.32
N PRO A 271 17.43 -1.35 0.35
CA PRO A 271 17.31 -2.49 -0.55
C PRO A 271 17.55 -3.81 0.19
N LEU A 272 16.83 -4.85 -0.19
CA LEU A 272 17.01 -6.21 0.29
C LEU A 272 17.06 -7.17 -0.90
N GLU A 273 18.17 -7.90 -1.08
CA GLU A 273 18.26 -8.89 -2.14
C GLU A 273 17.39 -10.11 -1.85
N THR A 274 16.68 -10.61 -2.86
CA THR A 274 15.91 -11.85 -2.78
C THR A 274 16.72 -13.05 -3.28
N GLU A 275 16.40 -14.26 -2.82
CA GLU A 275 17.05 -15.47 -3.35
C GLU A 275 16.78 -15.67 -4.85
N TYR A 276 15.61 -15.26 -5.34
CA TYR A 276 15.29 -15.27 -6.75
C TYR A 276 16.10 -14.22 -7.55
N GLY A 277 16.21 -13.00 -7.02
CA GLY A 277 17.04 -11.94 -7.59
C GLY A 277 18.51 -12.33 -7.66
N LYS A 278 19.04 -13.00 -6.62
CA LYS A 278 20.38 -13.59 -6.63
C LYS A 278 20.51 -14.68 -7.70
N MET A 279 19.50 -15.51 -7.89
CA MET A 279 19.49 -16.51 -8.97
C MET A 279 19.57 -15.86 -10.35
N LEU A 280 18.77 -14.82 -10.63
CA LEU A 280 18.86 -14.05 -11.87
C LEU A 280 20.20 -13.33 -12.01
N TRP A 281 20.72 -12.79 -10.90
CA TRP A 281 22.04 -12.17 -10.86
C TRP A 281 23.12 -13.13 -11.35
N GLU A 282 23.13 -14.35 -10.82
CA GLU A 282 24.10 -15.39 -11.15
C GLU A 282 23.93 -15.97 -12.55
N LYS A 283 22.69 -16.23 -12.99
CA LYS A 283 22.43 -16.95 -14.25
C LYS A 283 22.29 -16.04 -15.47
N LEU A 284 22.00 -14.75 -15.28
CA LEU A 284 21.68 -13.84 -16.38
C LEU A 284 22.37 -12.48 -16.29
N ILE A 285 22.44 -11.83 -15.13
CA ILE A 285 22.80 -10.41 -15.10
C ILE A 285 24.31 -10.20 -15.05
N ARG A 286 25.00 -10.83 -14.10
CA ARG A 286 26.37 -10.44 -13.75
C ARG A 286 27.39 -10.71 -14.86
N ASP A 287 27.11 -11.66 -15.75
CA ASP A 287 27.98 -12.03 -16.87
C ASP A 287 27.51 -11.47 -18.22
N ASN A 288 26.45 -10.64 -18.25
CA ASN A 288 25.98 -9.94 -19.45
C ASN A 288 26.14 -8.42 -19.29
N ASP A 289 27.21 -7.87 -19.86
CA ASP A 289 27.59 -6.45 -19.69
C ASP A 289 26.57 -5.45 -20.24
N GLN A 290 25.76 -5.91 -21.20
CA GLN A 290 24.67 -5.17 -21.82
C GLN A 290 23.62 -4.74 -20.80
N ILE A 291 23.36 -5.56 -19.77
CA ILE A 291 22.38 -5.25 -18.73
C ILE A 291 22.98 -4.20 -17.80
N PHE A 292 22.41 -3.01 -17.81
CA PHE A 292 22.89 -1.88 -16.99
C PHE A 292 21.85 -1.40 -15.97
N MET A 293 20.59 -1.81 -16.13
CA MET A 293 19.48 -1.45 -15.27
C MET A 293 18.50 -2.60 -15.14
N THR A 294 17.98 -2.81 -13.93
CA THR A 294 16.86 -3.71 -13.68
C THR A 294 15.71 -2.98 -12.98
N LEU A 295 14.47 -3.37 -13.30
CA LEU A 295 13.24 -2.79 -12.76
C LEU A 295 12.29 -3.90 -12.33
N ASN A 296 11.82 -3.87 -11.08
CA ASN A 296 10.82 -4.81 -10.58
C ASN A 296 9.74 -4.19 -9.70
N GLY A 297 8.63 -4.91 -9.56
CA GLY A 297 7.48 -4.61 -8.70
C GLY A 297 7.43 -5.53 -7.48
N HIS A 298 6.23 -6.05 -7.14
CA HIS A 298 5.94 -7.10 -6.17
C HIS A 298 6.21 -6.79 -4.68
N HIS A 299 7.19 -5.93 -4.39
CA HIS A 299 7.60 -5.58 -3.04
C HIS A 299 7.24 -4.13 -2.74
N HIS A 300 6.22 -3.95 -1.90
CA HIS A 300 5.56 -2.68 -1.62
C HIS A 300 6.51 -1.57 -1.15
N GLY A 301 6.52 -0.45 -1.87
CA GLY A 301 7.31 0.74 -1.61
C GLY A 301 8.33 0.98 -2.71
N ALA A 302 9.49 1.54 -2.35
CA ALA A 302 10.59 1.71 -3.28
C ALA A 302 11.96 1.60 -2.62
N ALA A 303 12.90 0.97 -3.30
CA ALA A 303 14.31 0.93 -2.95
C ALA A 303 15.18 0.81 -4.21
N ARG A 304 16.48 1.07 -4.03
CA ARG A 304 17.48 0.99 -5.11
C ARG A 304 18.79 0.43 -4.59
N LEU A 305 19.49 -0.31 -5.45
CA LEU A 305 20.78 -0.93 -5.18
C LEU A 305 21.66 -0.83 -6.43
N THR A 306 22.92 -0.45 -6.28
CA THR A 306 23.91 -0.51 -7.37
C THR A 306 24.85 -1.69 -7.12
N LYS A 307 24.97 -2.59 -8.09
CA LYS A 307 25.88 -3.75 -8.04
C LYS A 307 26.92 -3.68 -9.15
N THR A 308 28.08 -4.32 -8.96
CA THR A 308 29.14 -4.38 -9.98
C THR A 308 29.09 -5.72 -10.70
N ASN A 309 28.98 -5.70 -12.03
CA ASN A 309 28.99 -6.92 -12.85
C ASN A 309 30.43 -7.49 -13.02
N ASN A 310 30.56 -8.65 -13.67
CA ASN A 310 31.85 -9.31 -13.92
C ASN A 310 32.81 -8.51 -14.82
N PHE A 311 32.35 -7.40 -15.40
CA PHE A 311 33.14 -6.51 -16.26
C PHE A 311 33.55 -5.21 -15.54
N GLY A 312 33.27 -5.10 -14.25
CA GLY A 312 33.61 -3.93 -13.44
C GLY A 312 32.67 -2.74 -13.62
N ASN A 313 31.53 -2.93 -14.28
CA ASN A 313 30.56 -1.88 -14.55
C ASN A 313 29.36 -1.94 -13.58
N PRO A 314 28.76 -0.79 -13.23
CA PRO A 314 27.56 -0.76 -12.40
C PRO A 314 26.33 -1.30 -13.15
N VAL A 315 25.47 -1.96 -12.38
CA VAL A 315 24.10 -2.36 -12.71
C VAL A 315 23.18 -1.76 -11.66
N GLU A 316 22.25 -0.92 -12.11
CA GLU A 316 21.31 -0.22 -11.25
C GLU A 316 20.04 -1.06 -11.08
N GLU A 317 19.84 -1.65 -9.91
CA GLU A 317 18.65 -2.43 -9.56
C GLU A 317 17.65 -1.58 -8.78
N MET A 318 16.39 -1.60 -9.19
CA MET A 318 15.34 -0.80 -8.55
C MET A 318 14.04 -1.56 -8.43
N VAL A 319 13.43 -1.40 -7.26
CA VAL A 319 12.08 -1.88 -6.97
C VAL A 319 11.15 -0.72 -6.74
N VAL A 320 9.95 -0.81 -7.31
CA VAL A 320 8.85 0.13 -7.12
C VAL A 320 7.52 -0.56 -7.23
N ASP A 321 6.72 -0.43 -6.18
CA ASP A 321 5.36 -0.97 -6.09
C ASP A 321 4.55 -0.08 -5.16
N TYR A 322 3.46 0.49 -5.68
CA TYR A 322 2.60 1.40 -4.92
C TYR A 322 1.29 0.77 -4.45
N GLN A 323 1.05 -0.53 -4.68
CA GLN A 323 -0.26 -1.15 -4.48
C GLN A 323 -0.80 -0.96 -3.05
N MET A 324 0.09 -0.91 -2.04
CA MET A 324 -0.29 -0.75 -0.64
C MET A 324 -0.36 0.71 -0.17
N ALA A 325 0.00 1.67 -1.02
CA ALA A 325 -0.19 3.09 -0.71
C ALA A 325 -1.66 3.51 -0.86
N TYR A 326 -1.97 4.74 -0.43
CA TYR A 326 -3.33 5.25 -0.40
C TYR A 326 -4.05 5.10 -1.75
N GLN A 327 -5.28 4.60 -1.71
CA GLN A 327 -6.10 4.27 -2.90
C GLN A 327 -5.39 3.33 -3.90
N GLY A 328 -4.61 2.37 -3.41
CA GLY A 328 -3.95 1.38 -4.24
C GLY A 328 -2.68 1.91 -4.90
N GLY A 329 -2.16 3.03 -4.40
CA GLY A 329 -1.04 3.74 -5.03
C GLY A 329 -1.43 5.02 -5.74
N ASN A 330 -2.70 5.44 -5.69
CA ASN A 330 -3.13 6.72 -6.23
C ASN A 330 -2.77 6.93 -7.72
N ALA A 331 -2.66 5.87 -8.50
CA ALA A 331 -2.17 5.89 -9.88
C ALA A 331 -0.71 6.37 -10.02
N LEU A 332 0.10 6.25 -8.97
CA LEU A 332 1.53 6.60 -9.01
C LEU A 332 2.25 5.77 -10.08
N MET A 333 3.09 6.44 -10.85
CA MET A 333 3.97 5.86 -11.86
C MET A 333 5.32 6.59 -11.86
N ARG A 334 6.31 6.06 -12.58
CA ARG A 334 7.63 6.67 -12.68
C ARG A 334 7.98 7.09 -14.09
N LEU A 335 8.72 8.19 -14.19
CA LEU A 335 9.52 8.51 -15.36
C LEU A 335 11.01 8.45 -15.03
N TYR A 336 11.75 7.86 -15.96
CA TYR A 336 13.21 7.76 -15.96
C TYR A 336 13.73 8.57 -17.14
N GLU A 337 14.22 9.79 -16.88
CA GLU A 337 14.80 10.65 -17.90
C GLU A 337 16.28 10.32 -18.10
N PHE A 338 16.62 9.80 -19.28
CA PHE A 338 17.98 9.55 -19.71
C PHE A 338 18.53 10.81 -20.36
N ASP A 339 19.46 11.48 -19.69
CA ASP A 339 20.06 12.74 -20.13
C ASP A 339 21.49 12.50 -20.58
N PHE A 340 21.68 12.47 -21.91
CA PHE A 340 22.98 12.23 -22.52
C PHE A 340 23.91 13.45 -22.43
N THR A 341 23.36 14.66 -22.39
CA THR A 341 24.14 15.91 -22.28
C THR A 341 24.79 15.98 -20.90
N ASN A 342 24.01 15.74 -19.85
CA ASN A 342 24.45 15.87 -18.45
C ASN A 342 24.90 14.54 -17.83
N LYS A 343 24.94 13.46 -18.62
CA LYS A 343 25.46 12.14 -18.21
C LYS A 343 24.78 11.61 -16.95
N LYS A 344 23.45 11.55 -16.97
CA LYS A 344 22.66 11.10 -15.83
C LYS A 344 21.34 10.47 -16.23
N ILE A 345 20.77 9.73 -15.30
CA ILE A 345 19.38 9.29 -15.32
C ILE A 345 18.67 9.96 -14.15
N ASP A 346 17.70 10.82 -14.41
CA ASP A 346 16.84 11.39 -13.37
C ASP A 346 15.56 10.56 -13.23
N VAL A 347 15.10 10.36 -12.00
CA VAL A 347 13.89 9.57 -11.70
C VAL A 347 12.91 10.43 -10.92
N MET A 348 11.63 10.37 -11.28
CA MET A 348 10.55 11.02 -10.54
C MET A 348 9.30 10.14 -10.52
N SER A 349 8.75 10.00 -9.32
CA SER A 349 7.48 9.33 -9.06
C SER A 349 6.35 10.34 -8.89
N PHE A 350 5.28 10.16 -9.64
CA PHE A 350 4.15 11.09 -9.68
C PHE A 350 2.85 10.38 -10.05
N SER A 351 1.73 11.02 -9.74
CA SER A 351 0.40 10.50 -10.04
C SER A 351 -0.33 11.48 -10.97
N PRO A 352 -0.69 11.07 -12.20
CA PRO A 352 -1.53 11.87 -13.08
C PRO A 352 -3.00 11.88 -12.63
N TRP A 353 -3.43 10.95 -11.76
CA TRP A 353 -4.83 10.82 -11.35
C TRP A 353 -5.22 11.75 -10.20
N VAL A 354 -4.34 11.91 -9.21
CA VAL A 354 -4.53 12.82 -8.07
C VAL A 354 -4.98 14.21 -8.50
N VAL A 355 -4.35 14.79 -9.54
CA VAL A 355 -4.68 16.13 -10.03
C VAL A 355 -6.02 16.20 -10.79
N GLN A 356 -6.60 15.05 -11.15
CA GLN A 356 -7.90 14.94 -11.82
C GLN A 356 -9.06 14.76 -10.84
N LYS A 357 -8.78 14.41 -9.58
CA LYS A 357 -9.82 14.15 -8.58
C LYS A 357 -10.65 15.42 -8.31
N PRO A 358 -11.96 15.27 -8.01
CA PRO A 358 -12.77 16.40 -7.57
C PRO A 358 -12.16 17.05 -6.32
N LYS A 359 -12.03 18.38 -6.33
CA LYS A 359 -11.37 19.14 -5.25
C LYS A 359 -11.92 18.82 -3.84
N ALA A 360 -13.22 18.58 -3.72
CA ALA A 360 -13.88 18.25 -2.46
C ALA A 360 -13.52 16.86 -1.90
N THR A 361 -12.91 15.99 -2.72
CA THR A 361 -12.51 14.62 -2.33
C THR A 361 -11.04 14.53 -1.94
N LEU A 362 -10.25 15.59 -2.21
CA LEU A 362 -8.82 15.64 -1.94
C LEU A 362 -8.56 15.71 -0.43
N ASN A 363 -7.54 14.98 0.01
CA ASN A 363 -7.05 15.02 1.39
C ASN A 363 -5.52 14.92 1.45
N GLN A 364 -4.94 14.91 2.66
CA GLN A 364 -3.49 14.91 2.88
C GLN A 364 -2.72 13.78 2.18
N PHE A 365 -3.39 12.68 1.81
CA PHE A 365 -2.78 11.52 1.16
C PHE A 365 -2.72 11.67 -0.37
N ASP A 366 -3.41 12.66 -0.93
CA ASP A 366 -3.45 12.95 -2.36
C ASP A 366 -2.24 13.75 -2.80
N ARG A 367 -1.08 13.06 -2.87
CA ARG A 367 0.18 13.62 -3.33
C ARG A 367 0.38 13.38 -4.82
N ALA A 368 0.46 14.46 -5.60
CA ALA A 368 0.69 14.38 -7.05
C ALA A 368 2.16 14.07 -7.37
N VAL A 369 3.10 14.55 -6.56
CA VAL A 369 4.55 14.26 -6.71
C VAL A 369 5.14 13.78 -5.39
N LEU A 370 5.85 12.65 -5.44
CA LEU A 370 6.59 12.14 -4.30
C LEU A 370 8.00 12.72 -4.25
N THR A 371 8.47 13.05 -3.05
CA THR A 371 9.73 13.79 -2.83
C THR A 371 10.75 13.07 -1.96
N THR A 372 10.45 11.87 -1.48
CA THR A 372 11.38 11.09 -0.66
C THR A 372 12.54 10.55 -1.52
N ALA A 373 13.65 10.19 -0.86
CA ALA A 373 14.91 9.87 -1.53
C ALA A 373 14.83 8.70 -2.53
N ASN A 374 13.94 7.73 -2.30
CA ASN A 374 13.72 6.60 -3.21
C ASN A 374 12.69 6.89 -4.32
N GLU A 375 12.05 8.06 -4.30
CA GLU A 375 10.98 8.44 -5.25
C GLU A 375 11.42 9.53 -6.22
N ARG A 376 12.43 10.31 -5.84
CA ARG A 376 13.06 11.34 -6.68
C ARG A 376 14.56 11.39 -6.45
N PHE A 377 15.34 11.01 -7.45
CA PHE A 377 16.80 10.94 -7.36
C PHE A 377 17.46 11.01 -8.74
N SER A 378 18.78 11.14 -8.75
CA SER A 378 19.62 11.11 -9.95
C SER A 378 20.64 9.98 -9.85
N ILE A 379 20.98 9.40 -10.99
CA ILE A 379 22.04 8.41 -11.18
C ILE A 379 23.06 9.02 -12.13
N ALA A 380 24.33 9.12 -11.73
CA ALA A 380 25.39 9.56 -12.63
C ALA A 380 25.75 8.42 -13.60
N MET A 381 25.71 8.68 -14.91
CA MET A 381 26.02 7.68 -15.93
C MET A 381 26.64 8.32 -17.17
N ASP A 382 27.95 8.12 -17.36
CA ASP A 382 28.60 8.36 -18.64
C ASP A 382 28.27 7.19 -19.58
N PHE A 383 27.24 7.34 -20.41
CA PHE A 383 26.71 6.26 -21.24
C PHE A 383 27.74 5.74 -22.26
N SER A 384 28.48 6.63 -22.91
CA SER A 384 29.53 6.24 -23.86
C SER A 384 30.61 5.41 -23.16
N LYS A 385 31.02 5.79 -21.94
CA LYS A 385 31.96 4.99 -21.14
C LYS A 385 31.33 3.67 -20.67
N ARG A 386 30.09 3.70 -20.18
CA ARG A 386 29.38 2.52 -19.64
C ARG A 386 29.17 1.45 -20.70
N PHE A 387 28.96 1.84 -21.96
CA PHE A 387 28.66 0.91 -23.05
C PHE A 387 29.84 0.64 -23.99
N ALA A 388 31.00 1.28 -23.78
CA ALA A 388 32.15 1.23 -24.69
C ALA A 388 32.60 -0.20 -25.09
N ARG A 389 32.48 -1.16 -24.17
CA ARG A 389 32.95 -2.55 -24.40
C ARG A 389 32.12 -3.29 -25.47
N PHE A 390 30.81 -3.10 -25.50
CA PHE A 390 29.92 -3.83 -26.40
C PHE A 390 29.27 -2.94 -27.47
N ALA A 391 29.22 -1.62 -27.24
CA ALA A 391 28.71 -0.62 -28.15
C ALA A 391 29.74 0.52 -28.35
N PRO A 392 30.92 0.25 -28.96
CA PRO A 392 31.98 1.25 -29.12
C PRO A 392 31.57 2.45 -30.00
N THR A 393 30.49 2.32 -30.78
CA THR A 393 29.91 3.37 -31.60
C THR A 393 28.70 4.05 -30.96
N PHE A 394 28.49 3.90 -29.65
CA PHE A 394 27.37 4.54 -28.94
C PHE A 394 27.50 6.07 -29.01
N ALA A 395 26.63 6.68 -29.82
CA ALA A 395 26.62 8.11 -30.09
C ALA A 395 25.17 8.60 -30.19
N PRO A 396 24.62 9.20 -29.11
CA PRO A 396 23.30 9.81 -29.18
C PRO A 396 23.32 11.07 -30.06
N ALA A 397 22.16 11.39 -30.63
CA ALA A 397 21.95 12.60 -31.40
C ALA A 397 22.25 13.84 -30.56
N ALA A 398 22.73 14.89 -31.23
CA ALA A 398 22.99 16.17 -30.58
C ALA A 398 21.70 16.79 -30.04
N ALA A 399 21.81 17.53 -28.94
CA ALA A 399 20.68 18.22 -28.35
C ALA A 399 20.08 19.23 -29.33
N VAL A 400 18.75 19.22 -29.45
CA VAL A 400 18.01 20.19 -30.27
C VAL A 400 17.97 21.53 -29.55
N ALA A 401 18.26 22.62 -30.25
CA ALA A 401 18.26 23.96 -29.67
C ALA A 401 16.94 24.25 -28.92
N GLY A 402 17.05 24.70 -27.67
CA GLY A 402 15.89 25.01 -26.80
C GLY A 402 15.28 23.80 -26.07
N ALA A 403 15.75 22.57 -26.31
CA ALA A 403 15.33 21.41 -25.54
C ALA A 403 15.78 21.52 -24.07
N THR A 404 14.84 21.35 -23.14
CA THR A 404 15.09 21.39 -21.68
C THR A 404 14.70 20.06 -21.04
N SER A 405 15.25 19.79 -19.85
CA SER A 405 14.97 18.56 -19.09
C SER A 405 13.47 18.29 -18.97
N ILE A 406 13.11 17.02 -19.16
CA ILE A 406 11.74 16.52 -19.24
C ILE A 406 11.07 16.54 -17.87
N LEU A 407 11.70 16.00 -16.82
CA LEU A 407 11.04 15.83 -15.52
C LEU A 407 10.61 17.15 -14.86
N PRO A 408 11.40 18.24 -14.89
CA PRO A 408 10.92 19.55 -14.45
C PRO A 408 9.68 20.01 -15.22
N ARG A 409 9.66 19.86 -16.56
CA ARG A 409 8.49 20.22 -17.37
C ARG A 409 7.26 19.37 -17.05
N VAL A 410 7.44 18.07 -16.80
CA VAL A 410 6.36 17.17 -16.35
C VAL A 410 5.80 17.65 -15.03
N ARG A 411 6.66 17.90 -14.03
CA ARG A 411 6.26 18.39 -12.71
C ARG A 411 5.50 19.71 -12.79
N ASP A 412 6.04 20.69 -13.51
CA ASP A 412 5.44 22.01 -13.62
C ASP A 412 4.08 21.96 -14.34
N THR A 413 3.96 21.11 -15.37
CA THR A 413 2.68 20.90 -16.07
C THR A 413 1.67 20.16 -15.19
N LEU A 414 2.11 19.10 -14.50
CA LEU A 414 1.25 18.29 -13.64
C LEU A 414 0.66 19.12 -12.50
N LEU A 415 1.48 19.99 -11.89
CA LEU A 415 1.07 20.83 -10.76
C LEU A 415 0.41 22.14 -11.19
N ALA A 416 0.29 22.40 -12.49
CA ALA A 416 -0.38 23.60 -12.99
C ALA A 416 -1.86 23.59 -12.56
N GLY A 417 -2.23 24.50 -11.67
CA GLY A 417 -3.59 24.57 -11.12
C GLY A 417 -3.90 23.56 -10.01
N TYR A 418 -2.90 22.78 -9.57
CA TYR A 418 -3.05 21.84 -8.46
C TYR A 418 -2.22 22.30 -7.25
N THR A 419 -2.89 22.42 -6.11
CA THR A 419 -2.24 22.65 -4.82
C THR A 419 -2.35 21.38 -4.01
N GLU A 420 -1.19 20.82 -3.67
CA GLU A 420 -1.10 19.67 -2.77
C GLU A 420 -1.86 19.97 -1.46
N PRO A 421 -2.81 19.10 -1.03
CA PRO A 421 -3.47 19.26 0.25
C PRO A 421 -2.44 19.32 1.38
N ALA A 422 -2.62 20.28 2.28
CA ALA A 422 -1.80 20.37 3.47
C ALA A 422 -2.10 19.16 4.37
N ALA A 423 -1.06 18.59 4.98
CA ALA A 423 -1.26 17.68 6.09
C ALA A 423 -1.96 18.45 7.22
N PRO A 424 -2.98 17.87 7.87
CA PRO A 424 -3.65 18.51 8.99
C PRO A 424 -2.62 18.69 10.11
N VAL A 425 -2.63 19.88 10.71
CA VAL A 425 -1.88 20.12 11.93
C VAL A 425 -2.59 19.37 13.04
N GLU A 426 -1.95 18.32 13.53
CA GLU A 426 -2.50 17.54 14.62
C GLU A 426 -2.32 18.29 15.94
N VAL A 427 -3.45 18.60 16.58
CA VAL A 427 -3.47 19.25 17.88
C VAL A 427 -3.59 18.17 18.95
N LEU A 428 -2.68 18.15 19.92
CA LEU A 428 -2.76 17.26 21.07
C LEU A 428 -3.94 17.64 21.98
N PRO A 429 -4.58 16.68 22.67
CA PRO A 429 -5.65 16.98 23.61
C PRO A 429 -5.13 17.84 24.78
N ARG A 430 -5.86 18.89 25.13
CA ARG A 430 -5.57 19.80 26.26
C ARG A 430 -5.80 19.13 27.61
N ASP A 431 -6.82 18.29 27.69
CA ASP A 431 -7.25 17.62 28.91
C ASP A 431 -7.99 16.30 28.57
N ALA A 432 -8.40 15.56 29.59
CA ALA A 432 -9.05 14.26 29.42
C ALA A 432 -10.43 14.36 28.72
N THR A 433 -11.02 15.54 28.63
CA THR A 433 -12.32 15.80 28.01
C THR A 433 -12.21 16.48 26.64
N ASP A 434 -10.99 16.65 26.12
CA ASP A 434 -10.74 17.41 24.89
C ASP A 434 -10.94 16.58 23.61
N TYR A 435 -12.21 16.25 23.35
CA TYR A 435 -12.71 15.59 22.16
C TYR A 435 -14.12 16.13 21.81
N PRO A 436 -14.60 15.97 20.57
CA PRO A 436 -15.94 16.41 20.20
C PRO A 436 -17.02 15.65 20.97
N LEU A 437 -17.90 16.38 21.65
CA LEU A 437 -19.08 15.83 22.33
C LEU A 437 -20.22 15.72 21.33
N ILE A 438 -20.64 14.48 21.05
CA ILE A 438 -21.71 14.18 20.10
C ILE A 438 -22.92 13.68 20.89
N ALA A 439 -24.07 14.35 20.74
CA ALA A 439 -25.29 14.03 21.49
C ALA A 439 -25.78 12.60 21.22
N GLU A 440 -25.55 12.09 20.01
CA GLU A 440 -25.95 10.76 19.54
C GLU A 440 -24.94 9.65 19.91
N THR A 441 -24.00 9.93 20.83
CA THR A 441 -23.08 8.92 21.37
C THR A 441 -23.86 7.90 22.19
N ALA A 442 -23.93 6.66 21.72
CA ALA A 442 -24.63 5.58 22.42
C ALA A 442 -23.77 4.94 23.51
N ALA A 443 -22.45 4.87 23.33
CA ALA A 443 -21.50 4.44 24.34
C ALA A 443 -20.11 5.02 24.03
N HIS A 444 -19.31 5.27 25.07
CA HIS A 444 -17.91 5.68 24.95
C HIS A 444 -17.11 5.10 26.10
N TRP A 445 -16.57 3.90 25.88
CA TRP A 445 -15.76 3.17 26.85
C TRP A 445 -14.33 3.67 26.87
N ARG A 446 -13.85 4.02 28.05
CA ARG A 446 -12.52 4.61 28.25
C ARG A 446 -12.03 4.46 29.68
N VAL A 447 -10.72 4.44 29.86
CA VAL A 447 -10.11 4.34 31.19
C VAL A 447 -10.42 5.58 32.04
N ALA A 448 -10.58 5.37 33.34
CA ALA A 448 -10.80 6.44 34.31
C ALA A 448 -9.51 7.27 34.56
N SER A 449 -9.65 8.46 35.14
CA SER A 449 -8.50 9.20 35.68
C SER A 449 -7.90 8.49 36.88
N GLY A 450 -6.60 8.66 37.11
CA GLY A 450 -5.92 8.14 38.31
C GLY A 450 -5.52 6.66 38.22
N ILE A 451 -5.56 6.05 37.04
CA ILE A 451 -5.02 4.70 36.82
C ILE A 451 -3.53 4.62 37.22
N VAL A 452 -3.13 3.46 37.72
CA VAL A 452 -1.72 3.15 38.01
C VAL A 452 -1.20 2.21 36.91
N ASN A 453 -0.11 2.60 36.26
CA ASN A 453 0.48 1.80 35.18
C ASN A 453 0.91 0.41 35.68
N GLY A 454 0.44 -0.63 35.01
CA GLY A 454 0.70 -2.03 35.36
C GLY A 454 -0.23 -2.61 36.44
N GLN A 455 -1.16 -1.82 36.97
CA GLN A 455 -2.14 -2.32 37.93
C GLN A 455 -3.07 -3.34 37.25
N VAL A 456 -3.18 -4.52 37.86
CA VAL A 456 -4.10 -5.58 37.43
C VAL A 456 -5.54 -5.10 37.52
N VAL A 457 -6.29 -5.32 36.43
CA VAL A 457 -7.74 -5.09 36.39
C VAL A 457 -8.42 -6.36 36.88
N ARG A 458 -9.08 -6.29 38.03
CA ARG A 458 -9.68 -7.49 38.65
C ARG A 458 -10.99 -7.90 37.99
N VAL A 459 -11.35 -9.17 38.10
CA VAL A 459 -12.69 -9.64 37.71
C VAL A 459 -13.75 -8.84 38.47
N GLY A 460 -14.77 -8.37 37.76
CA GLY A 460 -15.79 -7.48 38.32
C GLY A 460 -15.44 -5.99 38.35
N GLU A 461 -14.20 -5.60 38.04
CA GLU A 461 -13.82 -4.19 37.93
C GLU A 461 -14.40 -3.56 36.65
N THR A 462 -14.74 -2.27 36.74
CA THR A 462 -15.49 -1.56 35.69
C THR A 462 -14.57 -0.80 34.75
N LEU A 463 -14.81 -0.91 33.45
CA LEU A 463 -14.38 0.05 32.43
C LEU A 463 -15.49 1.09 32.24
N SER A 464 -15.18 2.34 32.55
CA SER A 464 -16.14 3.43 32.54
C SER A 464 -16.68 3.72 31.15
N ASP A 465 -17.95 4.13 31.09
CA ASP A 465 -18.60 4.70 29.91
C ASP A 465 -18.81 6.20 30.14
N ALA A 466 -18.30 7.05 29.27
CA ALA A 466 -18.43 8.51 29.39
C ALA A 466 -19.86 9.02 29.20
N THR A 467 -20.78 8.21 28.65
CA THR A 467 -22.22 8.55 28.67
C THR A 467 -22.88 8.23 30.01
N GLY A 468 -22.25 7.39 30.84
CA GLY A 468 -22.74 6.92 32.13
C GLY A 468 -23.79 5.81 32.05
N ALA A 469 -24.30 5.46 30.87
CA ALA A 469 -25.42 4.54 30.70
C ALA A 469 -25.01 3.08 30.43
N ASN A 470 -23.77 2.85 29.95
CA ASN A 470 -23.35 1.55 29.43
C ASN A 470 -21.96 1.12 29.92
N PRO A 471 -21.62 1.20 31.22
CA PRO A 471 -20.31 0.74 31.69
C PRO A 471 -20.11 -0.74 31.36
N MET A 472 -18.86 -1.14 31.12
CA MET A 472 -18.51 -2.56 30.96
C MET A 472 -17.85 -3.10 32.22
N VAL A 473 -18.05 -4.37 32.51
CA VAL A 473 -17.48 -5.06 33.67
C VAL A 473 -16.49 -6.11 33.18
N ARG A 474 -15.34 -6.25 33.85
CA ARG A 474 -14.38 -7.32 33.59
C ARG A 474 -15.03 -8.68 33.82
N GLY A 475 -15.12 -9.47 32.76
CA GLY A 475 -15.74 -10.78 32.76
C GLY A 475 -14.95 -11.82 33.57
N THR A 476 -15.59 -12.93 33.87
CA THR A 476 -14.95 -14.07 34.56
C THR A 476 -13.81 -14.65 33.72
N LEU A 477 -12.82 -15.23 34.40
CA LEU A 477 -11.71 -15.93 33.73
C LEU A 477 -12.25 -17.08 32.87
N THR A 478 -11.67 -17.25 31.69
CA THR A 478 -12.00 -18.31 30.72
C THR A 478 -10.78 -19.17 30.46
N GLY A 479 -10.97 -20.48 30.26
CA GLY A 479 -9.89 -21.41 29.95
C GLY A 479 -8.71 -21.30 30.94
N THR A 480 -7.53 -20.95 30.42
CA THR A 480 -6.28 -20.79 31.18
C THR A 480 -5.97 -19.33 31.58
N ALA A 481 -6.95 -18.43 31.49
CA ALA A 481 -6.79 -17.02 31.84
C ALA A 481 -6.52 -16.79 33.33
N GLN A 482 -5.79 -15.71 33.62
CA GLN A 482 -5.38 -15.29 34.96
C GLN A 482 -5.76 -13.82 35.19
N GLU A 483 -5.89 -13.44 36.46
CA GLU A 483 -6.22 -12.04 36.85
C GLU A 483 -5.29 -11.03 36.17
N GLY A 484 -3.98 -11.31 36.19
CA GLY A 484 -2.92 -10.47 35.64
C GLY A 484 -2.86 -10.38 34.11
N ASP A 485 -3.79 -11.00 33.38
CA ASP A 485 -3.84 -10.93 31.93
C ASP A 485 -4.30 -9.58 31.40
N VAL A 486 -4.88 -8.76 32.27
CA VAL A 486 -5.27 -7.40 31.91
C VAL A 486 -4.79 -6.42 32.95
N VAL A 487 -4.18 -5.35 32.48
CA VAL A 487 -3.67 -4.26 33.30
C VAL A 487 -4.14 -2.91 32.77
N TRP A 488 -4.26 -1.93 33.65
CA TRP A 488 -4.27 -0.52 33.26
C TRP A 488 -2.87 -0.09 32.84
N THR A 489 -2.76 0.73 31.80
CA THR A 489 -1.48 1.34 31.41
C THR A 489 -1.66 2.79 31.01
N THR A 490 -0.64 3.60 31.26
CA THR A 490 -0.60 5.00 30.79
C THR A 490 -0.16 5.13 29.33
N ASP A 491 0.28 4.04 28.69
CA ASP A 491 0.52 4.02 27.24
C ASP A 491 -0.80 4.24 26.48
N LYS A 492 -0.78 5.15 25.50
CA LYS A 492 -1.93 5.54 24.70
C LYS A 492 -1.53 6.16 23.37
N HIS A 493 -2.45 6.17 22.42
CA HIS A 493 -2.30 6.98 21.22
C HIS A 493 -2.22 8.47 21.61
N ARG A 494 -1.26 9.21 21.06
CA ARG A 494 -1.02 10.63 21.42
C ARG A 494 -2.23 11.56 21.19
N LEU A 495 -3.10 11.23 20.24
CA LEU A 495 -4.33 11.98 19.95
C LEU A 495 -5.54 11.52 20.77
N SER A 496 -5.44 10.45 21.55
CA SER A 496 -6.50 10.04 22.46
C SER A 496 -6.48 10.95 23.69
N SER A 497 -7.67 11.47 24.04
CA SER A 497 -7.88 12.24 25.27
C SER A 497 -7.90 11.37 26.51
N ALA A 498 -8.06 10.03 26.37
CA ALA A 498 -8.07 9.11 27.49
C ALA A 498 -6.80 9.23 28.36
N PRO A 499 -6.88 9.04 29.69
CA PRO A 499 -5.70 9.04 30.56
C PRO A 499 -4.69 7.92 30.27
N GLY A 500 -5.09 6.88 29.55
CA GLY A 500 -4.28 5.71 29.23
C GLY A 500 -5.07 4.69 28.42
N SER A 501 -4.78 3.41 28.60
CA SER A 501 -5.46 2.29 27.94
C SER A 501 -5.61 1.07 28.84
N VAL A 502 -6.45 0.13 28.40
CA VAL A 502 -6.48 -1.24 28.94
C VAL A 502 -5.62 -2.14 28.07
N ARG A 503 -4.75 -2.95 28.68
CA ARG A 503 -3.83 -3.85 27.96
C ARG A 503 -4.08 -5.31 28.27
N PHE A 504 -4.21 -6.13 27.23
CA PHE A 504 -4.36 -7.59 27.27
C PHE A 504 -3.01 -8.24 26.98
N LEU A 505 -2.43 -8.91 27.98
CA LEU A 505 -1.01 -9.30 28.02
C LEU A 505 -0.71 -10.75 27.64
N ASN A 506 -1.64 -11.68 27.82
CA ASN A 506 -1.33 -13.11 27.72
C ASN A 506 -2.37 -13.90 26.94
N THR A 507 -3.11 -13.24 26.05
CA THR A 507 -4.04 -13.92 25.15
C THR A 507 -3.30 -14.99 24.36
N ASP A 508 -3.84 -16.20 24.31
CA ASP A 508 -3.28 -17.31 23.55
C ASP A 508 -4.39 -18.27 23.12
N LYS A 509 -4.76 -18.19 21.84
CA LYS A 509 -5.81 -19.03 21.26
C LYS A 509 -5.47 -20.52 21.32
N THR A 510 -4.19 -20.88 21.33
CA THR A 510 -3.77 -22.31 21.33
C THR A 510 -4.10 -23.04 22.62
N VAL A 511 -4.37 -22.30 23.70
CA VAL A 511 -4.75 -22.82 25.02
C VAL A 511 -6.05 -22.20 25.54
N GLY A 512 -6.83 -21.58 24.65
CA GLY A 512 -8.11 -20.95 24.98
C GLY A 512 -8.01 -19.81 26.01
N ARG A 513 -6.86 -19.12 26.08
CA ARG A 513 -6.64 -18.02 27.02
C ARG A 513 -7.14 -16.71 26.41
N ASN A 514 -8.23 -16.17 26.94
CA ASN A 514 -8.74 -14.85 26.56
C ASN A 514 -9.26 -14.09 27.79
N SER A 515 -9.46 -12.79 27.64
CA SER A 515 -9.96 -11.92 28.70
C SER A 515 -10.77 -10.80 28.08
N TYR A 516 -11.82 -10.36 28.76
CA TYR A 516 -12.79 -9.46 28.14
C TYR A 516 -13.53 -8.59 29.16
N PHE A 517 -14.07 -7.49 28.68
CA PHE A 517 -15.09 -6.71 29.36
C PHE A 517 -16.42 -6.90 28.65
N THR A 518 -17.53 -6.82 29.37
CA THR A 518 -18.87 -6.98 28.80
C THR A 518 -19.84 -5.95 29.38
N THR A 519 -20.77 -5.46 28.55
CA THR A 519 -21.89 -4.65 29.04
C THR A 519 -22.84 -5.51 29.87
N GLN A 520 -23.56 -4.89 30.80
CA GLN A 520 -24.69 -5.57 31.46
C GLN A 520 -25.78 -5.87 30.43
N LYS A 521 -26.55 -6.95 30.62
CA LYS A 521 -27.66 -7.34 29.73
C LYS A 521 -28.66 -6.20 29.50
N THR A 522 -28.91 -5.37 30.51
CA THR A 522 -29.85 -4.24 30.47
C THR A 522 -29.25 -2.95 29.90
N ALA A 523 -27.99 -2.95 29.45
CA ALA A 523 -27.37 -1.74 28.89
C ALA A 523 -28.11 -1.28 27.63
N PRO A 524 -28.58 -0.01 27.55
CA PRO A 524 -29.35 0.48 26.42
C PRO A 524 -28.67 0.30 25.05
N VAL A 525 -27.35 0.33 24.98
CA VAL A 525 -26.58 0.12 23.75
C VAL A 525 -26.77 -1.29 23.16
N ASN A 526 -27.14 -2.28 23.98
CA ASN A 526 -27.42 -3.65 23.54
C ASN A 526 -28.69 -3.77 22.70
N ALA A 527 -29.56 -2.75 22.69
CA ALA A 527 -30.76 -2.71 21.86
C ALA A 527 -30.57 -1.94 20.55
N GLN A 528 -29.41 -1.30 20.35
CA GLN A 528 -29.19 -0.42 19.20
C GLN A 528 -29.01 -1.23 17.91
N ALA A 529 -29.82 -0.92 16.90
CA ALA A 529 -29.71 -1.45 15.54
C ALA A 529 -28.99 -0.47 14.58
N PHE A 530 -28.72 0.76 15.03
CA PHE A 530 -28.01 1.79 14.26
C PHE A 530 -28.63 2.07 12.89
N SER A 531 -29.97 2.09 12.81
CA SER A 531 -30.72 2.24 11.55
C SER A 531 -30.52 3.59 10.86
N ALA A 532 -30.09 4.61 11.59
CA ALA A 532 -29.70 5.93 11.06
C ALA A 532 -28.22 5.97 10.60
N GLY A 533 -27.57 4.81 10.48
CA GLY A 533 -26.13 4.69 10.31
C GLY A 533 -25.39 4.71 11.64
N TYR A 534 -24.07 4.64 11.57
CA TYR A 534 -23.22 4.65 12.75
C TYR A 534 -21.82 5.18 12.48
N THR A 535 -21.14 5.55 13.57
CA THR A 535 -19.70 5.61 13.61
C THR A 535 -19.19 4.80 14.79
N VAL A 536 -18.28 3.87 14.53
CA VAL A 536 -17.52 3.14 15.54
C VAL A 536 -16.08 3.63 15.49
N GLU A 537 -15.53 4.05 16.62
CA GLU A 537 -14.14 4.48 16.71
C GLU A 537 -13.40 3.69 17.78
N ALA A 538 -12.13 3.41 17.54
CA ALA A 538 -11.24 2.83 18.53
C ALA A 538 -9.81 3.38 18.38
N PHE A 539 -9.12 3.58 19.51
CA PHE A 539 -7.67 3.63 19.50
C PHE A 539 -7.12 2.26 19.88
N ILE A 540 -6.30 1.68 19.02
CA ILE A 540 -5.77 0.34 19.20
C ILE A 540 -4.26 0.30 19.00
N LYS A 541 -3.61 -0.62 19.71
CA LYS A 541 -2.22 -1.00 19.51
C LYS A 541 -2.11 -2.51 19.65
N VAL A 542 -1.60 -3.19 18.64
CA VAL A 542 -1.33 -4.64 18.69
C VAL A 542 0.06 -4.84 19.30
N ASP A 543 0.21 -5.82 20.19
CA ASP A 543 1.48 -6.04 20.90
C ASP A 543 2.62 -6.46 19.95
N ALA A 544 3.85 -6.07 20.29
CA ALA A 544 5.06 -6.41 19.54
C ALA A 544 5.26 -7.93 19.34
N ASN A 545 4.80 -8.74 20.30
CA ASN A 545 4.99 -10.19 20.30
C ASN A 545 3.85 -10.94 19.61
N TRP A 546 3.02 -10.26 18.83
CA TRP A 546 1.89 -10.90 18.16
C TRP A 546 2.38 -11.96 17.17
N THR A 547 1.75 -13.15 17.16
CA THR A 547 2.03 -14.20 16.19
C THR A 547 0.73 -14.73 15.59
N VAL A 548 0.79 -15.19 14.35
CA VAL A 548 -0.36 -15.78 13.64
C VAL A 548 -0.91 -17.00 14.38
N ALA A 549 -0.03 -17.81 14.97
CA ALA A 549 -0.40 -19.05 15.67
C ALA A 549 -1.27 -18.76 16.90
N LYS A 550 -0.93 -17.73 17.68
CA LYS A 550 -1.56 -17.46 18.98
C LYS A 550 -2.69 -16.45 18.94
N HIS A 551 -2.67 -15.50 18.00
CA HIS A 551 -3.47 -14.27 18.13
C HIS A 551 -4.23 -13.84 16.87
N ARG A 552 -4.19 -14.64 15.78
CA ARG A 552 -5.04 -14.38 14.62
C ARG A 552 -6.51 -14.31 15.04
N TRP A 553 -7.26 -13.45 14.35
CA TRP A 553 -8.68 -13.19 14.61
C TRP A 553 -8.98 -12.54 15.96
N GLY A 554 -7.97 -12.06 16.70
CA GLY A 554 -8.15 -11.44 18.00
C GLY A 554 -9.07 -10.22 17.96
N ASN A 555 -10.15 -10.25 18.75
CA ASN A 555 -11.25 -9.29 18.65
C ASN A 555 -11.14 -8.13 19.65
N ILE A 556 -11.11 -6.91 19.10
CA ILE A 556 -11.16 -5.63 19.83
C ILE A 556 -12.56 -5.43 20.42
N LEU A 557 -13.61 -5.57 19.60
CA LEU A 557 -15.00 -5.37 19.97
C LEU A 557 -15.90 -6.37 19.24
N THR A 558 -16.81 -7.02 19.95
CA THR A 558 -17.86 -7.88 19.39
C THR A 558 -19.21 -7.58 20.01
N ARG A 559 -20.26 -8.14 19.42
CA ARG A 559 -21.60 -8.20 20.01
C ARG A 559 -22.06 -9.64 19.99
N ASP A 560 -22.47 -10.14 21.13
CA ASP A 560 -22.74 -11.56 21.33
C ASP A 560 -23.88 -12.12 20.47
N GLY A 561 -23.80 -13.44 20.27
CA GLY A 561 -24.85 -14.29 19.76
C GLY A 561 -24.59 -14.81 18.34
N ASN A 562 -25.10 -16.00 18.02
CA ASN A 562 -24.82 -16.65 16.74
C ASN A 562 -25.57 -15.97 15.59
N ARG A 563 -24.87 -15.38 14.64
CA ARG A 563 -25.47 -14.72 13.47
C ARG A 563 -26.34 -15.62 12.61
N GLY A 564 -26.12 -16.94 12.66
CA GLY A 564 -26.99 -17.94 12.02
C GLY A 564 -28.41 -18.00 12.57
N LYS A 565 -28.66 -17.42 13.74
CA LYS A 565 -30.01 -17.29 14.33
C LYS A 565 -30.72 -16.01 13.87
N LEU A 566 -30.07 -15.14 13.11
CA LEU A 566 -30.74 -13.97 12.54
C LEU A 566 -31.73 -14.42 11.46
N PRO A 567 -32.95 -13.84 11.42
CA PRO A 567 -33.93 -14.16 10.40
C PRO A 567 -33.37 -13.97 8.99
N GLY A 568 -33.42 -15.03 8.18
CA GLY A 568 -33.00 -15.01 6.77
C GLY A 568 -31.49 -15.16 6.54
N PHE A 569 -30.67 -15.33 7.58
CA PHE A 569 -29.23 -15.56 7.41
C PHE A 569 -28.98 -16.91 6.72
N ALA A 570 -28.15 -16.89 5.66
CA ALA A 570 -27.89 -18.06 4.83
C ALA A 570 -26.42 -18.12 4.32
N GLY A 571 -25.52 -17.30 4.87
CA GLY A 571 -24.12 -17.24 4.46
C GLY A 571 -23.16 -17.85 5.49
N GLY A 572 -21.87 -17.98 5.12
CA GLY A 572 -20.70 -18.09 6.00
C GLY A 572 -20.81 -18.95 7.28
N ASP A 573 -20.12 -18.51 8.34
CA ASP A 573 -20.03 -19.21 9.64
C ASP A 573 -21.22 -18.83 10.55
N PRO A 574 -22.29 -19.63 10.65
CA PRO A 574 -23.48 -19.28 11.45
C PRO A 574 -23.19 -19.15 12.96
N GLU A 575 -22.09 -19.73 13.44
CA GLU A 575 -21.66 -19.75 14.84
C GLU A 575 -21.07 -18.42 15.32
N ALA A 576 -20.58 -17.59 14.40
CA ALA A 576 -19.87 -16.35 14.72
C ALA A 576 -20.83 -15.23 15.19
N PRO A 577 -20.32 -14.13 15.78
CA PRO A 577 -21.15 -13.03 16.22
C PRO A 577 -21.67 -12.18 15.06
N PRO A 578 -22.77 -11.42 15.24
CA PRO A 578 -23.22 -10.43 14.26
C PRO A 578 -22.26 -9.26 14.07
N VAL A 579 -21.27 -9.07 14.94
CA VAL A 579 -20.24 -8.03 14.85
C VAL A 579 -18.87 -8.61 15.24
N LEU A 580 -17.90 -8.46 14.34
CA LEU A 580 -16.48 -8.76 14.54
C LEU A 580 -15.66 -7.51 14.22
N PHE A 581 -15.01 -6.93 15.23
CA PHE A 581 -13.97 -5.94 15.06
C PHE A 581 -12.65 -6.56 15.49
N ALA A 582 -11.88 -7.07 14.52
CA ALA A 582 -10.80 -8.02 14.78
C ALA A 582 -9.49 -7.66 14.08
N ILE A 583 -8.40 -8.31 14.51
CA ILE A 583 -7.11 -8.34 13.84
C ILE A 583 -6.93 -9.68 13.14
N SER A 584 -6.77 -9.66 11.81
CA SER A 584 -6.68 -10.85 10.96
C SER A 584 -5.36 -11.62 11.12
N SER A 585 -5.25 -12.78 10.48
CA SER A 585 -3.97 -13.52 10.37
C SER A 585 -2.88 -12.75 9.61
N LEU A 586 -3.24 -11.74 8.83
CA LEU A 586 -2.32 -10.86 8.11
C LEU A 586 -2.12 -9.52 8.83
N LYS A 587 -2.54 -9.43 10.10
CA LYS A 587 -2.49 -8.20 10.92
C LYS A 587 -3.29 -7.06 10.29
N GLU A 588 -4.41 -7.38 9.66
CA GLU A 588 -5.31 -6.39 9.08
C GLU A 588 -6.46 -6.14 10.06
N VAL A 589 -6.91 -4.89 10.13
CA VAL A 589 -8.14 -4.56 10.83
C VAL A 589 -9.31 -5.06 10.00
N GLN A 590 -10.14 -5.90 10.60
CA GLN A 590 -11.42 -6.37 10.07
C GLN A 590 -12.55 -5.67 10.82
N TRP A 591 -13.51 -5.15 10.07
CA TRP A 591 -14.83 -4.82 10.59
C TRP A 591 -15.87 -5.61 9.80
N GLU A 592 -16.44 -6.62 10.43
CA GLU A 592 -17.44 -7.48 9.81
C GLU A 592 -18.73 -7.44 10.61
N ILE A 593 -19.83 -7.21 9.91
CA ILE A 593 -21.16 -7.16 10.51
C ILE A 593 -22.18 -7.94 9.68
N VAL A 594 -23.29 -8.34 10.31
CA VAL A 594 -24.53 -8.57 9.58
C VAL A 594 -25.31 -7.26 9.51
N PRO A 595 -25.50 -6.66 8.32
CA PRO A 595 -26.24 -5.41 8.19
C PRO A 595 -27.71 -5.57 8.56
N ALA A 596 -28.28 -4.57 9.26
CA ALA A 596 -29.72 -4.57 9.56
C ALA A 596 -30.57 -4.48 8.27
N SER A 597 -30.04 -3.86 7.22
CA SER A 597 -30.69 -3.76 5.90
C SER A 597 -30.64 -5.03 5.06
N ALA A 598 -29.77 -6.00 5.39
CA ALA A 598 -29.52 -7.19 4.57
C ALA A 598 -28.99 -8.34 5.43
N THR A 599 -29.88 -9.09 6.06
CA THR A 599 -29.52 -10.15 7.01
C THR A 599 -29.09 -11.46 6.37
N THR A 600 -29.09 -11.57 5.04
CA THR A 600 -28.78 -12.83 4.33
C THR A 600 -27.33 -13.28 4.47
N GLY A 601 -26.40 -12.37 4.80
CA GLY A 601 -25.00 -12.70 5.02
C GLY A 601 -24.20 -11.55 5.62
N ALA A 602 -23.04 -11.87 6.18
CA ALA A 602 -22.11 -10.88 6.73
C ALA A 602 -21.41 -10.07 5.63
N LYS A 603 -20.95 -8.87 5.98
CA LYS A 603 -20.22 -7.94 5.12
C LYS A 603 -19.02 -7.40 5.89
N SER A 604 -17.86 -7.36 5.22
CA SER A 604 -16.58 -7.15 5.87
C SER A 604 -15.77 -6.06 5.19
N ASN A 605 -15.35 -5.08 5.98
CA ASN A 605 -14.33 -4.10 5.63
C ASN A 605 -12.97 -4.59 6.11
N TRP A 606 -11.92 -4.26 5.36
CA TRP A 606 -10.56 -4.67 5.67
C TRP A 606 -9.54 -3.56 5.42
N SER A 607 -8.69 -3.27 6.39
CA SER A 607 -7.50 -2.45 6.16
C SER A 607 -6.42 -3.24 5.41
N GLY A 608 -5.32 -2.57 5.03
CA GLY A 608 -4.04 -3.26 4.84
C GLY A 608 -3.47 -3.73 6.18
N GLU A 609 -2.30 -4.37 6.18
CA GLU A 609 -1.60 -4.70 7.43
C GLU A 609 -1.33 -3.44 8.25
N ILE A 610 -1.58 -3.53 9.55
CA ILE A 610 -1.16 -2.57 10.55
C ILE A 610 0.11 -3.06 11.26
N MET A 611 0.89 -2.09 11.76
CA MET A 611 2.15 -2.40 12.41
C MET A 611 1.96 -2.79 13.87
N LEU A 612 2.73 -3.79 14.30
CA LEU A 612 2.83 -4.12 15.71
C LEU A 612 3.51 -2.98 16.47
N ASP A 613 3.23 -2.90 17.77
CA ASP A 613 3.75 -1.88 18.68
C ASP A 613 3.51 -0.43 18.23
N THR A 614 2.48 -0.22 17.40
CA THR A 614 2.09 1.09 16.87
C THR A 614 0.65 1.36 17.21
N TRP A 615 0.38 2.58 17.70
CA TRP A 615 -0.97 3.03 17.96
C TRP A 615 -1.64 3.52 16.69
N TYR A 616 -2.91 3.18 16.51
CA TYR A 616 -3.77 3.62 15.41
C TYR A 616 -5.09 4.16 15.94
N HIS A 617 -5.62 5.19 15.28
CA HIS A 617 -7.05 5.51 15.32
C HIS A 617 -7.76 4.77 14.19
N VAL A 618 -8.78 4.00 14.54
CA VAL A 618 -9.67 3.37 13.58
C VAL A 618 -11.03 4.03 13.69
N ALA A 619 -11.60 4.45 12.56
CA ALA A 619 -12.98 4.90 12.47
C ALA A 619 -13.71 4.07 11.41
N ILE A 620 -14.92 3.60 11.72
CA ILE A 620 -15.79 2.89 10.80
C ILE A 620 -17.08 3.67 10.69
N VAL A 621 -17.37 4.21 9.51
CA VAL A 621 -18.51 5.09 9.26
C VAL A 621 -19.49 4.39 8.33
N ASN A 622 -20.70 4.11 8.81
CA ASN A 622 -21.81 3.63 8.01
C ASN A 622 -22.78 4.78 7.71
N ASP A 623 -22.89 5.16 6.44
CA ASP A 623 -23.76 6.25 5.99
C ASP A 623 -25.01 5.68 5.29
N PRO A 624 -26.22 5.89 5.84
CA PRO A 624 -27.46 5.36 5.27
C PRO A 624 -27.83 5.99 3.91
N THR A 625 -27.27 7.17 3.60
CA THR A 625 -27.52 7.90 2.34
C THR A 625 -26.81 7.22 1.19
N THR A 626 -25.52 6.93 1.37
CA THR A 626 -24.70 6.23 0.38
C THR A 626 -24.83 4.72 0.47
N LYS A 627 -25.35 4.22 1.61
CA LYS A 627 -25.44 2.80 1.98
C LYS A 627 -24.07 2.14 2.02
N GLU A 628 -23.06 2.87 2.48
CA GLU A 628 -21.69 2.39 2.55
C GLU A 628 -21.20 2.33 3.97
N THR A 629 -20.37 1.34 4.24
CA THR A 629 -19.50 1.35 5.42
C THR A 629 -18.08 1.60 4.95
N ILE A 630 -17.44 2.66 5.44
CA ILE A 630 -16.05 2.97 5.13
C ILE A 630 -15.22 2.82 6.40
N LEU A 631 -14.16 2.02 6.32
CA LEU A 631 -13.15 1.89 7.35
C LEU A 631 -12.01 2.86 7.09
N TYR A 632 -11.57 3.54 8.14
CA TYR A 632 -10.46 4.48 8.14
C TYR A 632 -9.40 4.04 9.14
N VAL A 633 -8.14 4.09 8.74
CA VAL A 633 -6.98 3.94 9.64
C VAL A 633 -6.19 5.24 9.61
N ASP A 634 -6.04 5.89 10.77
CA ASP A 634 -5.46 7.24 10.93
C ASP A 634 -6.05 8.26 9.94
N GLY A 635 -7.37 8.15 9.72
CA GLY A 635 -8.14 8.98 8.80
C GLY A 635 -7.97 8.70 7.32
N ALA A 636 -7.15 7.72 6.92
CA ALA A 636 -7.08 7.24 5.55
C ALA A 636 -8.20 6.22 5.27
N PRO A 637 -9.15 6.49 4.35
CA PRO A 637 -10.11 5.47 3.94
C PRO A 637 -9.39 4.31 3.24
N VAL A 638 -9.64 3.08 3.69
CA VAL A 638 -9.10 1.86 3.09
C VAL A 638 -9.84 1.51 1.80
N LEU A 639 -9.35 0.55 1.01
CA LEU A 639 -9.98 0.16 -0.26
C LEU A 639 -11.01 -0.99 -0.12
N ARG A 640 -10.86 -1.89 0.85
CA ARG A 640 -11.81 -3.01 0.99
C ARG A 640 -12.97 -2.57 1.87
N ASN A 641 -13.99 -1.99 1.24
CA ASN A 641 -15.19 -1.49 1.91
C ASN A 641 -16.46 -2.14 1.40
N THR A 642 -17.54 -2.01 2.16
CA THR A 642 -18.84 -2.60 1.84
C THR A 642 -19.83 -1.55 1.38
N SER A 643 -20.69 -1.95 0.44
CA SER A 643 -21.82 -1.16 -0.05
C SER A 643 -23.13 -1.94 0.10
N GLY A 644 -24.26 -1.24 -0.02
CA GLY A 644 -25.59 -1.79 0.22
C GLY A 644 -25.87 -2.13 1.69
N THR A 645 -25.11 -1.55 2.62
CA THR A 645 -25.17 -1.86 4.06
C THR A 645 -25.70 -0.66 4.85
N VAL A 646 -26.69 -0.89 5.72
CA VAL A 646 -27.16 0.09 6.71
C VAL A 646 -27.40 -0.60 8.05
N GLY A 647 -26.88 0.02 9.11
CA GLY A 647 -27.07 -0.44 10.49
C GLY A 647 -26.43 -1.79 10.79
N ILE A 648 -26.71 -2.30 11.99
CA ILE A 648 -26.15 -3.55 12.52
C ILE A 648 -27.31 -4.39 13.03
N ALA A 649 -27.45 -5.62 12.51
CA ALA A 649 -28.46 -6.54 12.97
C ALA A 649 -28.20 -6.96 14.42
N ALA A 650 -29.28 -7.16 15.18
CA ALA A 650 -29.24 -7.62 16.56
C ALA A 650 -30.16 -8.83 16.72
N LEU A 651 -29.70 -9.86 17.43
CA LEU A 651 -30.50 -11.05 17.72
C LEU A 651 -31.58 -10.76 18.79
N ALA A 652 -31.21 -10.01 19.82
CA ALA A 652 -32.07 -9.61 20.91
C ALA A 652 -31.53 -8.32 21.55
N ALA A 653 -32.38 -7.64 22.32
CA ALA A 653 -32.05 -6.39 22.99
C ALA A 653 -31.10 -6.56 24.19
N ASP A 654 -30.88 -7.80 24.64
CA ASP A 654 -30.04 -8.13 25.80
C ASP A 654 -28.69 -8.75 25.43
N MET A 655 -28.33 -8.77 24.14
CA MET A 655 -27.05 -9.27 23.65
C MET A 655 -25.92 -8.29 23.97
N PRO A 656 -24.97 -8.65 24.84
CA PRO A 656 -23.93 -7.73 25.28
C PRO A 656 -22.96 -7.33 24.18
N TRP A 657 -22.40 -6.14 24.33
CA TRP A 657 -21.15 -5.77 23.68
C TRP A 657 -19.97 -6.27 24.50
N VAL A 658 -18.95 -6.77 23.84
CA VAL A 658 -17.77 -7.39 24.46
C VAL A 658 -16.51 -6.75 23.92
N LEU A 659 -15.63 -6.30 24.81
CA LEU A 659 -14.33 -5.72 24.46
C LEU A 659 -13.22 -6.70 24.84
N GLY A 660 -12.34 -7.04 23.89
CA GLY A 660 -11.16 -7.87 24.12
C GLY A 660 -11.31 -9.37 23.87
N ALA A 661 -12.50 -9.87 23.49
CA ALA A 661 -12.69 -11.24 23.03
C ALA A 661 -13.87 -11.35 22.05
N SER A 662 -13.90 -12.49 21.35
CA SER A 662 -14.98 -12.87 20.45
C SER A 662 -16.03 -13.76 21.12
N TRP A 663 -16.97 -14.20 20.30
CA TRP A 663 -18.00 -15.18 20.57
C TRP A 663 -17.97 -16.25 19.47
N TRP A 664 -17.98 -17.52 19.84
CA TRP A 664 -18.16 -18.62 18.89
C TRP A 664 -19.05 -19.69 19.49
N ASP A 665 -20.24 -19.86 18.91
CA ASP A 665 -21.24 -20.87 19.30
C ASP A 665 -21.57 -20.97 20.80
N GLY A 666 -21.57 -19.85 21.54
CA GLY A 666 -21.83 -19.87 22.98
C GLY A 666 -20.62 -19.52 23.85
N ASP A 667 -19.41 -19.65 23.30
CA ASP A 667 -18.17 -19.59 24.06
C ASP A 667 -17.31 -18.37 23.71
N ARG A 668 -16.44 -17.98 24.63
CA ARG A 668 -15.42 -16.95 24.40
C ARG A 668 -14.25 -17.55 23.62
N ASP A 669 -13.88 -16.88 22.54
CA ASP A 669 -12.72 -17.25 21.72
C ASP A 669 -11.99 -15.97 21.27
N ASP A 670 -10.87 -16.11 20.57
CA ASP A 670 -10.22 -15.05 19.79
C ASP A 670 -10.02 -13.75 20.60
N GLY A 671 -9.29 -13.86 21.71
CA GLY A 671 -8.94 -12.72 22.54
C GLY A 671 -8.10 -11.68 21.78
N TYR A 672 -8.20 -10.42 22.19
CA TYR A 672 -7.30 -9.38 21.71
C TYR A 672 -5.94 -9.46 22.42
N PHE A 673 -4.86 -9.15 21.70
CA PHE A 673 -3.51 -9.11 22.26
C PHE A 673 -2.85 -7.76 21.95
N GLY A 674 -2.83 -6.88 22.97
CA GLY A 674 -2.42 -5.49 22.82
C GLY A 674 -3.19 -4.54 23.73
N SER A 675 -3.18 -3.25 23.39
CA SER A 675 -3.84 -2.18 24.14
C SER A 675 -5.02 -1.57 23.39
N VAL A 676 -6.07 -1.21 24.12
CA VAL A 676 -7.25 -0.45 23.64
C VAL A 676 -7.38 0.81 24.47
N GLY A 677 -7.26 1.98 23.83
CA GLY A 677 -7.29 3.28 24.51
C GLY A 677 -8.71 3.69 24.91
N GLU A 678 -9.56 3.85 23.91
CA GLU A 678 -10.98 4.15 24.07
C GLU A 678 -11.74 3.65 22.84
N VAL A 679 -13.03 3.32 23.04
CA VAL A 679 -13.95 2.87 21.99
C VAL A 679 -15.23 3.70 22.07
N ARG A 680 -15.69 4.27 20.96
CA ARG A 680 -16.91 5.08 20.89
C ARG A 680 -17.87 4.56 19.83
N LEU A 681 -19.13 4.42 20.22
CA LEU A 681 -20.25 4.06 19.34
C LEU A 681 -21.19 5.26 19.23
N VAL A 682 -21.43 5.73 18.01
CA VAL A 682 -22.31 6.87 17.70
C VAL A 682 -23.40 6.42 16.73
N THR A 683 -24.64 6.84 16.97
CA THR A 683 -25.83 6.43 16.20
C THR A 683 -26.07 7.26 14.93
N LYS A 684 -25.00 7.83 14.37
CA LYS A 684 -24.98 8.53 13.08
C LYS A 684 -23.61 8.46 12.42
N PRO A 685 -23.51 8.62 11.09
CA PRO A 685 -22.22 8.84 10.44
C PRO A 685 -21.57 10.15 10.89
N LEU A 686 -20.27 10.11 11.19
CA LEU A 686 -19.47 11.26 11.58
C LEU A 686 -18.44 11.62 10.51
N VAL A 687 -18.19 12.92 10.37
CA VAL A 687 -17.09 13.45 9.56
C VAL A 687 -15.80 13.58 10.39
N PRO A 688 -14.61 13.68 9.77
CA PRO A 688 -13.33 13.76 10.49
C PRO A 688 -13.25 14.81 11.59
N ALA A 689 -13.89 15.98 11.42
CA ALA A 689 -13.93 17.03 12.44
C ALA A 689 -14.71 16.66 13.72
N GLN A 690 -15.46 15.54 13.70
CA GLN A 690 -16.24 15.03 14.82
C GLN A 690 -15.62 13.79 15.47
N TRP A 691 -14.52 13.26 14.93
CA TRP A 691 -13.83 12.09 15.46
C TRP A 691 -13.07 12.39 16.75
N LEU A 692 -12.70 11.34 17.50
CA LEU A 692 -11.95 11.45 18.76
C LEU A 692 -10.55 12.06 18.60
N THR A 693 -10.01 12.08 17.38
CA THR A 693 -8.75 12.73 17.02
C THR A 693 -8.88 14.25 16.87
N ALA A 694 -10.10 14.78 16.71
CA ALA A 694 -10.38 16.20 16.73
C ALA A 694 -10.49 16.72 18.18
N ARG A 695 -10.60 18.05 18.33
CA ARG A 695 -10.63 18.72 19.64
C ARG A 695 -11.99 19.33 19.91
N ARG A 696 -12.30 19.53 21.19
CA ARG A 696 -13.51 20.24 21.61
C ARG A 696 -13.44 21.67 21.04
N ALA A 697 -14.56 22.11 20.44
CA ALA A 697 -14.71 23.44 19.86
C ALA A 697 -14.39 24.57 20.85
#